data_AF-A0AA36JLK7-F1
#
_entry.id   AF-A0AA36JLK7-F1
#
_cell.length_a   1.000
_cell.length_b   1.000
_cell.length_c   1.000
_cell.angle_alpha   90.00
_cell.angle_beta   90.00
_cell.angle_gamma   90.00
#
_symmetry.space_group_name_H-M   'P 1'
#
loop_
_entity.id
_entity.type
_entity.pdbx_description
1 polymer ?
#
loop_
_entity_poly.entity_id
_entity_poly.type
_entity_poly.pdbx_seq_one_letter_code
_entity_poly.pdbx_strand_id
1 'polypeptide(L)'
;MQDRDAKINFMALYEDDGAMLLCQAYRRNMVAPEYVWLLVSGWWYSGFMSFLAGSEKCPCTAQELQVAAHAMIGADAAGTMDTSDLHGLSGQQLSGIVREYLAECRSSDFANGLGPCSLEMAGYVYDAVWHAAALLDAFLANRSAVELGTAATQAALYEMSLKMDYTGLTGRVRQFNAIDPVTYPPSHGDREGYLTMRQWTGPVNDAHRTLCFWTAGVFHWEADIVWSTNANHTVACSSGTCDMANAFLPADRSSQCPAGYVWSLQLGCVACSQGTFEQDGVCEMCAMGSFGNQTGLDSCFECEPGSCGKAEGARFCKDCAPGSAVASFGATECIACPKGRYTQEEGLGQCRECPSGRSTNFEGANSESACICTGHLWQGSCVHCSDGYRFQQGSCVWCMEGLHCEEGEQPIIRKGFYADTTSPFEMYKCLPADYCPGGSAGNCTGGRVGLPCSGCEEGKSWDGQSCQPCSGLGSGGWFLGLAMGMVCLFLSYYLLNSTATAKASTLLATTCVLAMTITMLQSVGIVGLISFQWPSELQWIFNLTSFVLLDLDSMGFDCFSSRPSTRYVINCLALPAAMLWILLCGVLSQMLPHRFRFQPAKMLSTMGQVCQVTFTIVSKIALTPMMCYRHPNGQMGLLKYNGILCFESGEHAVMFALGVALLCLLSAFLAACLLLAWRAPLMAQRSKAHVLQSMRFLIGRFREDHWWFGAALLPRGLLLSLAIALATDHPYIQMILIALVVLCYLIIQLVTWPWKLPALNFFDAAIGAALVMIMFIFGAFAPAVSTEMRDNLTMMALVLVCSLQVVVLAMVIMTFCALLNRHAMGSAQESRFMSLGTLPNTQNLADKLGLLSAHIMDIPAEERGDILKQLSIYDLRKTQSVISALGAELGSSELMLSRRVSICKTSSFSSLRSPKSSPKSGDAEPIDSSRPNLRCLAELNTEHQVVDSEWL
;
A
#
# COMPACT_ATOMS: atom_id res chain seq x y z
N MET A 1 41.56 -0.91 7.54
CA MET A 1 41.84 -0.35 6.20
C MET A 1 43.22 -0.82 5.76
N GLN A 2 44.29 -0.50 6.50
CA GLN A 2 45.64 -1.03 6.27
C GLN A 2 45.71 -2.55 6.04
N ASP A 3 45.08 -3.36 6.89
CA ASP A 3 45.11 -4.84 6.78
C ASP A 3 44.47 -5.40 5.50
N ARG A 4 43.77 -4.56 4.73
CA ARG A 4 43.17 -4.87 3.42
C ARG A 4 43.90 -4.19 2.25
N ASP A 5 45.04 -3.57 2.53
CA ASP A 5 45.81 -2.69 1.66
C ASP A 5 44.93 -1.71 0.85
N ALA A 6 43.94 -1.11 1.53
CA ALA A 6 42.98 -0.23 0.89
C ALA A 6 43.67 1.08 0.45
N LYS A 7 44.22 1.10 -0.78
CA LYS A 7 44.93 2.26 -1.35
C LYS A 7 44.02 3.46 -1.61
N ILE A 8 42.70 3.28 -1.68
CA ILE A 8 41.70 4.35 -1.85
C ILE A 8 40.67 4.24 -0.72
N ASN A 9 40.47 5.31 0.05
CA ASN A 9 39.64 5.31 1.25
C ASN A 9 38.64 6.48 1.23
N PHE A 10 37.34 6.20 1.37
CA PHE A 10 36.31 7.23 1.46
C PHE A 10 36.03 7.62 2.92
N MET A 11 35.94 8.92 3.20
CA MET A 11 35.70 9.48 4.53
C MET A 11 34.43 10.35 4.52
N ALA A 12 33.51 10.07 5.44
CA ALA A 12 32.27 10.84 5.64
C ALA A 12 32.08 11.11 7.13
N LEU A 13 32.87 12.04 7.66
CA LEU A 13 32.95 12.39 9.08
C LEU A 13 32.99 13.92 9.24
N TYR A 14 32.58 14.40 10.40
CA TYR A 14 32.85 15.77 10.83
C TYR A 14 34.35 15.96 11.11
N GLU A 15 34.80 17.21 11.08
CA GLU A 15 36.18 17.67 11.19
C GLU A 15 36.93 17.03 12.36
N ASP A 16 36.28 17.00 13.52
CA ASP A 16 36.83 16.47 14.77
C ASP A 16 37.18 14.97 14.66
N ASP A 17 36.22 14.16 14.23
CA ASP A 17 36.37 12.70 14.10
C ASP A 17 37.27 12.33 12.91
N GLY A 18 37.21 13.13 11.84
CA GLY A 18 38.04 12.99 10.66
C GLY A 18 39.52 13.33 10.93
N ALA A 19 39.80 14.37 11.71
CA ALA A 19 41.15 14.68 12.18
C ALA A 19 41.71 13.56 13.07
N MET A 20 40.89 12.99 13.97
CA MET A 20 41.28 11.79 14.72
C MET A 20 41.60 10.62 13.78
N LEU A 21 40.78 10.36 12.75
CA LEU A 21 41.03 9.28 11.80
C LEU A 21 42.33 9.49 11.00
N LEU A 22 42.58 10.70 10.51
CA LEU A 22 43.84 11.06 9.81
C LEU A 22 45.05 10.92 10.74
N CYS A 23 44.93 11.31 12.01
CA CYS A 23 45.97 11.07 13.01
C CYS A 23 46.27 9.57 13.20
N GLN A 24 45.24 8.71 13.22
CA GLN A 24 45.43 7.26 13.29
C GLN A 24 45.95 6.66 11.97
N ALA A 25 45.69 7.30 10.82
CA ALA A 25 46.23 6.91 9.51
C ALA A 25 47.73 7.23 9.41
N TYR A 26 48.14 8.44 9.83
CA TYR A 26 49.55 8.85 9.93
C TYR A 26 50.36 7.86 10.78
N ARG A 27 49.88 7.56 11.99
CA ARG A 27 50.53 6.62 12.93
C ARG A 27 50.63 5.19 12.40
N ARG A 28 49.86 4.87 11.36
CA ARG A 28 49.88 3.58 10.64
C ARG A 28 50.63 3.63 9.30
N ASN A 29 51.25 4.76 8.95
CA ASN A 29 51.91 4.98 7.65
C ASN A 29 50.98 4.80 6.45
N MET A 30 49.68 5.08 6.61
CA MET A 30 48.69 5.09 5.52
C MET A 30 48.67 6.46 4.82
N VAL A 31 49.76 6.76 4.10
CA VAL A 31 50.02 8.09 3.49
C VAL A 31 50.31 8.00 1.98
N ALA A 32 50.23 9.13 1.29
CA ALA A 32 50.48 9.23 -0.14
C ALA A 32 51.98 9.05 -0.50
N PRO A 33 52.35 8.58 -1.71
CA PRO A 33 51.47 8.30 -2.86
C PRO A 33 50.76 6.94 -2.81
N GLU A 34 51.09 6.06 -1.85
CA GLU A 34 50.52 4.71 -1.83
C GLU A 34 49.06 4.67 -1.38
N TYR A 35 48.67 5.53 -0.43
CA TYR A 35 47.32 5.59 0.11
C TYR A 35 46.69 6.97 -0.12
N VAL A 36 45.46 6.97 -0.64
CA VAL A 36 44.67 8.15 -0.98
C VAL A 36 43.41 8.18 -0.13
N TRP A 37 43.06 9.39 0.33
CA TRP A 37 41.83 9.69 1.07
C TRP A 37 40.89 10.56 0.24
N LEU A 38 39.61 10.20 0.23
CA LEU A 38 38.52 10.86 -0.50
C LEU A 38 37.45 11.32 0.51
N LEU A 39 37.45 12.60 0.85
CA LEU A 39 36.50 13.23 1.75
C LEU A 39 35.18 13.51 1.00
N VAL A 40 34.13 12.78 1.36
CA VAL A 40 32.81 12.79 0.69
C VAL A 40 32.03 14.07 0.99
N SER A 41 32.37 14.78 2.06
CA SER A 41 31.80 16.06 2.46
C SER A 41 32.92 17.05 2.80
N GLY A 42 33.27 17.92 1.85
CA GLY A 42 34.44 18.82 1.89
C GLY A 42 34.26 20.12 2.66
N TRP A 43 33.09 20.34 3.27
CA TRP A 43 32.68 21.47 4.12
C TRP A 43 33.53 21.74 5.39
N TRP A 44 34.70 21.11 5.51
CA TRP A 44 35.61 21.29 6.63
C TRP A 44 36.23 22.69 6.60
N TYR A 45 36.13 23.41 7.72
CA TYR A 45 36.65 24.78 7.81
C TYR A 45 38.16 24.87 7.58
N SER A 46 38.60 25.95 6.92
CA SER A 46 40.02 26.21 6.69
C SER A 46 40.77 26.46 8.00
N GLY A 47 41.86 25.73 8.21
CA GLY A 47 42.70 25.75 9.40
C GLY A 47 42.47 24.59 10.37
N PHE A 48 41.64 23.59 10.05
CA PHE A 48 41.34 22.45 10.92
C PHE A 48 42.60 21.69 11.35
N MET A 49 43.59 21.50 10.47
CA MET A 49 44.84 20.82 10.86
C MET A 49 45.60 21.60 11.93
N SER A 50 45.55 22.92 11.89
CA SER A 50 46.19 23.80 12.88
C SER A 50 45.38 23.97 14.17
N PHE A 51 44.04 23.92 14.08
CA PHE A 51 43.13 24.16 15.20
C PHE A 51 42.89 22.91 16.05
N LEU A 52 42.78 21.73 15.42
CA LEU A 52 42.49 20.46 16.12
C LEU A 52 43.74 19.72 16.58
N ALA A 53 44.92 20.03 16.05
CA ALA A 53 46.16 19.39 16.44
C ALA A 53 46.50 19.59 17.93
N GLY A 54 46.87 18.50 18.60
CA GLY A 54 47.18 18.48 20.03
C GLY A 54 45.95 18.66 20.94
N SER A 55 44.73 18.71 20.41
CA SER A 55 43.51 18.70 21.20
C SER A 55 43.20 17.29 21.74
N GLU A 56 42.31 17.19 22.73
CA GLU A 56 41.80 15.89 23.21
C GLU A 56 41.13 15.08 22.09
N LYS A 57 40.57 15.76 21.07
CA LYS A 57 39.95 15.14 19.89
C LYS A 57 40.96 14.76 18.80
N CYS A 58 42.19 15.27 18.81
CA CYS A 58 43.24 14.83 17.89
C CYS A 58 44.64 14.98 18.51
N PRO A 59 45.25 13.88 19.00
CA PRO A 59 46.54 13.91 19.69
C PRO A 59 47.76 13.95 18.76
N CYS A 60 47.57 14.14 17.45
CA CYS A 60 48.66 14.37 16.51
C CYS A 60 48.96 15.86 16.37
N THR A 61 50.21 16.18 16.03
CA THR A 61 50.64 17.52 15.66
C THR A 61 50.11 17.90 14.27
N ALA A 62 50.09 19.21 14.00
CA ALA A 62 49.54 19.75 12.76
C ALA A 62 50.37 19.32 11.51
N GLN A 63 51.68 19.08 11.69
CA GLN A 63 52.56 18.50 10.67
C GLN A 63 52.20 17.04 10.36
N GLU A 64 51.94 16.22 11.38
CA GLU A 64 51.55 14.81 11.20
C GLU A 64 50.19 14.69 10.49
N LEU A 65 49.24 15.56 10.84
CA LEU A 65 47.97 15.68 10.11
C LEU A 65 48.17 16.10 8.65
N GLN A 66 49.05 17.07 8.38
CA GLN A 66 49.34 17.52 7.02
C GLN A 66 49.95 16.42 6.14
N VAL A 67 50.77 15.53 6.71
CA VAL A 67 51.33 14.38 5.98
C VAL A 67 50.25 13.33 5.69
N ALA A 68 49.34 13.04 6.63
CA ALA A 68 48.23 12.11 6.37
C ALA A 68 47.15 12.66 5.43
N ALA A 69 46.93 13.98 5.44
CA ALA A 69 46.02 14.67 4.53
C ALA A 69 46.67 14.99 3.17
N HIS A 70 47.98 14.74 2.98
CA HIS A 70 48.63 15.04 1.71
C HIS A 70 48.04 14.20 0.57
N ALA A 71 47.77 14.86 -0.56
CA ALA A 71 47.06 14.31 -1.72
C ALA A 71 45.60 13.85 -1.45
N MET A 72 45.05 14.07 -0.25
CA MET A 72 43.61 13.88 0.04
C MET A 72 42.78 14.76 -0.89
N ILE A 73 41.68 14.24 -1.43
CA ILE A 73 40.74 14.96 -2.28
C ILE A 73 39.41 15.09 -1.52
N GLY A 74 38.78 16.25 -1.53
CA GLY A 74 37.48 16.50 -0.91
C GLY A 74 36.50 17.09 -1.91
N ALA A 75 35.26 16.63 -1.89
CA ALA A 75 34.18 17.14 -2.75
C ALA A 75 33.17 17.94 -1.92
N ASP A 76 32.76 19.11 -2.41
CA ASP A 76 31.80 19.98 -1.73
C ASP A 76 30.94 20.78 -2.73
N ALA A 77 29.85 21.37 -2.28
CA ALA A 77 29.08 22.34 -3.06
C ALA A 77 29.81 23.71 -3.08
N ALA A 78 30.05 24.28 -4.25
CA ALA A 78 30.65 25.61 -4.32
C ALA A 78 29.61 26.69 -3.98
N GLY A 79 29.97 27.68 -3.16
CA GLY A 79 29.12 28.86 -2.91
C GLY A 79 29.20 29.95 -3.96
N THR A 80 30.12 29.84 -4.92
CA THR A 80 30.25 30.72 -6.09
C THR A 80 30.85 29.96 -7.25
N MET A 81 30.37 30.22 -8.47
CA MET A 81 30.98 29.78 -9.72
C MET A 81 32.05 30.81 -10.19
N ASP A 82 33.04 30.41 -11.00
CA ASP A 82 33.80 31.40 -11.80
C ASP A 82 32.87 32.02 -12.83
N THR A 83 32.55 33.28 -12.60
CA THR A 83 31.54 34.05 -13.34
C THR A 83 32.15 35.29 -13.98
N SER A 84 33.42 35.18 -14.39
CA SER A 84 34.24 36.24 -14.98
C SER A 84 33.49 37.10 -16.02
N ASP A 85 32.68 36.50 -16.92
CA ASP A 85 31.88 37.25 -17.92
C ASP A 85 30.34 37.10 -17.77
N LEU A 86 29.86 36.37 -16.75
CA LEU A 86 28.43 36.07 -16.60
C LEU A 86 27.67 37.18 -15.86
N HIS A 87 26.45 37.46 -16.34
CA HIS A 87 25.53 38.42 -15.73
C HIS A 87 24.29 37.68 -15.20
N GLY A 88 23.93 37.94 -13.94
CA GLY A 88 22.75 37.34 -13.31
C GLY A 88 21.47 38.13 -13.57
N LEU A 89 20.39 37.73 -12.88
CA LEU A 89 19.09 38.45 -12.91
C LEU A 89 19.19 39.93 -12.51
N SER A 90 20.21 40.30 -11.73
CA SER A 90 20.49 41.69 -11.34
C SER A 90 20.98 42.57 -12.49
N GLY A 91 21.31 41.99 -13.65
CA GLY A 91 21.96 42.71 -14.76
C GLY A 91 23.38 43.18 -14.46
N GLN A 92 23.93 42.83 -13.29
CA GLN A 92 25.32 43.06 -12.94
C GLN A 92 26.17 41.83 -13.27
N GLN A 93 27.45 42.07 -13.56
CA GLN A 93 28.47 41.03 -13.69
C GLN A 93 28.64 40.33 -12.34
N LEU A 94 28.42 39.01 -12.31
CA LEU A 94 28.44 38.20 -11.09
C LEU A 94 29.80 38.24 -10.38
N SER A 95 30.91 38.25 -11.13
CA SER A 95 32.26 38.46 -10.57
C SER A 95 32.47 39.84 -9.92
N GLY A 96 31.67 40.84 -10.30
CA GLY A 96 31.62 42.16 -9.66
C GLY A 96 31.00 42.10 -8.28
N ILE A 97 29.87 41.39 -8.14
CA ILE A 97 29.14 41.19 -6.87
C ILE A 97 30.02 40.47 -5.84
N VAL A 98 30.72 39.40 -6.24
CA VAL A 98 31.68 38.70 -5.37
C VAL A 98 32.79 39.65 -4.89
N ARG A 99 33.29 40.52 -5.77
CA ARG A 99 34.36 41.48 -5.46
C ARG A 99 33.89 42.56 -4.47
N GLU A 100 32.65 43.03 -4.62
CA GLU A 100 32.01 44.00 -3.73
C GLU A 100 31.79 43.41 -2.33
N TYR A 101 31.18 42.22 -2.23
CA TYR A 101 31.03 41.49 -0.96
C TYR A 101 32.38 41.27 -0.26
N LEU A 102 33.42 40.84 -1.00
CA LEU A 102 34.76 40.69 -0.44
C LEU A 102 35.42 42.02 -0.07
N ALA A 103 35.05 43.15 -0.67
CA ALA A 103 35.53 44.47 -0.27
C ALA A 103 34.87 44.93 1.04
N GLU A 104 33.55 44.79 1.16
CA GLU A 104 32.80 45.07 2.39
C GLU A 104 33.26 44.19 3.55
N CYS A 105 33.42 42.88 3.33
CA CYS A 105 33.95 41.93 4.32
C CYS A 105 35.39 42.21 4.79
N ARG A 106 36.17 43.00 4.04
CA ARG A 106 37.51 43.47 4.46
C ARG A 106 37.49 44.83 5.16
N SER A 107 36.36 45.53 5.14
CA SER A 107 36.14 46.69 6.00
C SER A 107 35.87 46.23 7.44
N SER A 108 36.37 46.97 8.42
CA SER A 108 36.22 46.65 9.85
C SER A 108 34.76 46.63 10.33
N ASP A 109 33.86 47.24 9.58
CA ASP A 109 32.51 47.59 10.03
C ASP A 109 31.48 46.51 9.70
N PHE A 110 31.81 45.57 8.81
CA PHE A 110 30.95 44.41 8.50
C PHE A 110 31.09 43.28 9.53
N ALA A 111 32.23 43.24 10.23
CA ALA A 111 32.55 42.27 11.28
C ALA A 111 31.82 42.61 12.60
N ASN A 112 30.48 42.53 12.60
CA ASN A 112 29.59 42.75 13.74
C ASN A 112 29.71 41.68 14.86
N GLY A 113 30.89 41.08 15.05
CA GLY A 113 31.19 40.11 16.12
C GLY A 113 30.54 38.73 15.97
N LEU A 114 29.90 38.42 14.83
CA LEU A 114 29.08 37.22 14.65
C LEU A 114 29.70 36.10 13.78
N GLY A 115 30.90 36.29 13.23
CA GLY A 115 31.64 35.22 12.53
C GLY A 115 32.53 35.72 11.39
N PRO A 116 33.36 34.83 10.79
CA PRO A 116 34.10 35.13 9.57
C PRO A 116 33.15 35.22 8.36
N CYS A 117 33.46 36.09 7.39
CA CYS A 117 32.73 36.09 6.13
C CYS A 117 32.95 34.79 5.36
N SER A 118 31.87 34.10 5.01
CA SER A 118 31.90 32.90 4.16
C SER A 118 31.17 33.17 2.85
N LEU A 119 31.88 32.97 1.73
CA LEU A 119 31.26 32.94 0.40
C LEU A 119 30.44 31.66 0.18
N GLU A 120 30.69 30.60 0.94
CA GLU A 120 30.10 29.27 0.70
C GLU A 120 28.58 29.26 0.85
N MET A 121 28.03 30.05 1.79
CA MET A 121 26.58 30.23 1.96
C MET A 121 26.05 31.57 1.42
N ALA A 122 26.87 32.62 1.35
CA ALA A 122 26.41 33.96 0.94
C ALA A 122 25.87 33.98 -0.50
N GLY A 123 26.46 33.21 -1.42
CA GLY A 123 25.96 33.10 -2.79
C GLY A 123 24.59 32.44 -2.90
N TYR A 124 24.34 31.39 -2.10
CA TYR A 124 23.02 30.74 -2.07
C TYR A 124 21.94 31.68 -1.52
N VAL A 125 22.26 32.52 -0.52
CA VAL A 125 21.34 33.54 -0.01
C VAL A 125 21.06 34.62 -1.06
N TYR A 126 22.08 35.10 -1.76
CA TYR A 126 21.93 36.06 -2.87
C TYR A 126 20.98 35.53 -3.95
N ASP A 127 21.24 34.30 -4.43
CA ASP A 127 20.44 33.67 -5.46
C ASP A 127 19.00 33.37 -5.01
N ALA A 128 18.79 33.02 -3.74
CA ALA A 128 17.45 32.80 -3.17
C ALA A 128 16.62 34.09 -3.08
N VAL A 129 17.24 35.23 -2.74
CA VAL A 129 16.56 36.55 -2.75
C VAL A 129 16.16 36.93 -4.16
N TRP A 130 17.06 36.76 -5.15
CA TRP A 130 16.73 37.01 -6.56
C TRP A 130 15.69 36.03 -7.12
N HIS A 131 15.70 34.77 -6.68
CA HIS A 131 14.67 33.79 -7.02
C HIS A 131 13.28 34.26 -6.58
N ALA A 132 13.16 34.65 -5.31
CA ALA A 132 11.90 35.13 -4.74
C ALA A 132 11.43 36.43 -5.42
N ALA A 133 12.35 37.36 -5.71
CA ALA A 133 12.06 38.62 -6.39
C ALA A 133 11.54 38.39 -7.82
N ALA A 134 12.26 37.59 -8.63
CA ALA A 134 11.85 37.28 -9.99
C ALA A 134 10.54 36.47 -10.06
N LEU A 135 10.33 35.55 -9.11
CA LEU A 135 9.09 34.79 -9.01
C LEU A 135 7.88 35.68 -8.73
N LEU A 136 8.04 36.66 -7.82
CA LEU A 136 7.00 37.64 -7.52
C LEU A 136 6.76 38.60 -8.69
N ASP A 137 7.80 39.09 -9.36
CA ASP A 137 7.67 39.95 -10.54
C ASP A 137 6.92 39.23 -11.68
N ALA A 138 7.35 38.02 -12.04
CA ALA A 138 6.70 37.20 -13.06
C ALA A 138 5.24 36.86 -12.71
N PHE A 139 4.94 36.68 -11.42
CA PHE A 139 3.57 36.45 -10.95
C PHE A 139 2.71 37.72 -11.06
N LEU A 140 3.24 38.88 -10.67
CA LEU A 140 2.54 40.16 -10.62
C LEU A 140 2.42 40.86 -11.97
N ALA A 141 3.23 40.50 -12.97
CA ALA A 141 3.22 41.08 -14.32
C ALA A 141 1.82 41.15 -14.97
N ASN A 142 0.91 40.22 -14.64
CA ASN A 142 -0.49 40.20 -15.10
C ASN A 142 -1.50 40.00 -13.93
N ARG A 143 -1.12 40.23 -12.67
CA ARG A 143 -1.95 39.97 -11.47
C ARG A 143 -1.84 41.06 -10.42
N SER A 144 -2.84 41.18 -9.56
CA SER A 144 -2.80 42.13 -8.45
C SER A 144 -2.05 41.55 -7.25
N ALA A 145 -1.23 42.38 -6.59
CA ALA A 145 -0.62 42.03 -5.30
C ALA A 145 -1.64 41.71 -4.20
N VAL A 146 -2.90 42.15 -4.36
CA VAL A 146 -4.02 41.82 -3.47
C VAL A 146 -4.43 40.33 -3.55
N GLU A 147 -4.04 39.60 -4.60
CA GLU A 147 -4.30 38.16 -4.74
C GLU A 147 -3.38 37.28 -3.87
N LEU A 148 -2.25 37.82 -3.40
CA LEU A 148 -1.22 37.08 -2.66
C LEU A 148 -1.76 36.55 -1.32
N GLY A 149 -1.32 35.34 -0.96
CA GLY A 149 -1.69 34.68 0.30
C GLY A 149 -2.91 33.77 0.23
N THR A 150 -3.53 33.60 -0.94
CA THR A 150 -4.55 32.55 -1.14
C THR A 150 -3.91 31.21 -1.53
N ALA A 151 -4.55 30.08 -1.17
CA ALA A 151 -4.07 28.75 -1.54
C ALA A 151 -3.88 28.56 -3.05
N ALA A 152 -4.75 29.18 -3.87
CA ALA A 152 -4.62 29.17 -5.33
C ALA A 152 -3.36 29.91 -5.81
N THR A 153 -3.03 31.05 -5.20
CA THR A 153 -1.79 31.78 -5.51
C THR A 153 -0.54 31.09 -4.97
N GLN A 154 -0.62 30.41 -3.83
CA GLN A 154 0.49 29.61 -3.29
C GLN A 154 0.84 28.43 -4.22
N ALA A 155 -0.18 27.70 -4.70
CA ALA A 155 0.02 26.63 -5.67
C ALA A 155 0.55 27.16 -7.01
N ALA A 156 0.05 28.31 -7.48
CA ALA A 156 0.55 28.95 -8.70
C ALA A 156 2.03 29.40 -8.57
N LEU A 157 2.42 29.99 -7.44
CA LEU A 157 3.80 30.40 -7.17
C LEU A 157 4.74 29.19 -7.10
N TYR A 158 4.34 28.09 -6.48
CA TYR A 158 5.11 26.84 -6.46
C TYR A 158 5.27 26.25 -7.87
N GLU A 159 4.19 26.16 -8.64
CA GLU A 159 4.24 25.72 -10.04
C GLU A 159 5.05 26.65 -10.96
N MET A 160 5.22 27.91 -10.57
CA MET A 160 6.08 28.87 -11.29
C MET A 160 7.54 28.76 -10.85
N SER A 161 7.85 28.51 -9.56
CA SER A 161 9.23 28.34 -9.08
C SER A 161 9.91 27.12 -9.72
N LEU A 162 9.17 26.01 -9.85
CA LEU A 162 9.61 24.79 -10.55
C LEU A 162 9.88 24.99 -12.06
N LYS A 163 9.46 26.13 -12.63
CA LYS A 163 9.68 26.50 -14.04
C LYS A 163 10.72 27.60 -14.21
N MET A 164 11.31 28.11 -13.12
CA MET A 164 12.39 29.07 -13.18
C MET A 164 13.72 28.37 -13.48
N ASP A 165 14.46 28.96 -14.42
CA ASP A 165 15.75 28.50 -14.90
C ASP A 165 16.55 29.73 -15.33
N TYR A 166 17.60 30.07 -14.56
CA TYR A 166 18.47 31.22 -14.82
C TYR A 166 19.86 30.99 -14.21
N THR A 167 20.84 31.83 -14.57
CA THR A 167 22.19 31.78 -13.97
C THR A 167 22.29 32.75 -12.78
N GLY A 168 22.66 32.21 -11.62
CA GLY A 168 22.97 32.95 -10.40
C GLY A 168 24.46 32.91 -10.04
N LEU A 169 24.80 33.49 -8.89
CA LEU A 169 26.17 33.54 -8.34
C LEU A 169 26.75 32.13 -8.11
N THR A 170 25.89 31.17 -7.76
CA THR A 170 26.20 29.76 -7.50
C THR A 170 26.01 28.86 -8.73
N GLY A 171 26.01 29.42 -9.94
CA GLY A 171 25.74 28.71 -11.19
C GLY A 171 24.25 28.66 -11.53
N ARG A 172 23.81 27.65 -12.28
CA ARG A 172 22.41 27.54 -12.73
C ARG A 172 21.45 27.34 -11.55
N VAL A 173 20.38 28.13 -11.50
CA VAL A 173 19.32 28.08 -10.50
C VAL A 173 18.08 27.49 -11.15
N ARG A 174 17.91 26.18 -10.99
CA ARG A 174 16.77 25.42 -11.47
C ARG A 174 16.38 24.37 -10.44
N GLN A 175 15.09 24.31 -10.08
CA GLN A 175 14.55 23.30 -9.17
C GLN A 175 14.15 22.04 -9.93
N PHE A 176 14.34 20.87 -9.32
CA PHE A 176 13.82 19.62 -9.85
C PHE A 176 12.31 19.51 -9.61
N ASN A 177 11.56 19.29 -10.70
CA ASN A 177 10.20 18.76 -10.66
C ASN A 177 10.30 17.24 -10.91
N ALA A 178 9.32 16.45 -10.47
CA ALA A 178 9.37 14.99 -10.33
C ALA A 178 9.36 14.18 -11.65
N ILE A 179 10.05 14.66 -12.69
CA ILE A 179 10.17 14.08 -14.03
C ILE A 179 11.65 13.96 -14.46
N ASP A 180 12.62 14.23 -13.57
CA ASP A 180 14.02 13.89 -13.82
C ASP A 180 14.28 12.44 -13.35
N PRO A 181 14.52 11.47 -14.26
CA PRO A 181 14.48 10.04 -13.93
C PRO A 181 15.70 9.53 -13.14
N VAL A 182 16.65 10.40 -12.80
CA VAL A 182 17.95 10.01 -12.22
C VAL A 182 18.03 10.22 -10.69
N THR A 183 17.14 11.01 -10.09
CA THR A 183 17.11 11.26 -8.64
C THR A 183 16.20 10.28 -7.90
N TYR A 184 16.78 9.43 -7.04
CA TYR A 184 16.03 8.54 -6.15
C TYR A 184 16.53 8.71 -4.69
N PRO A 185 15.67 9.08 -3.72
CA PRO A 185 14.24 9.39 -3.86
C PRO A 185 13.99 10.64 -4.73
N PRO A 186 12.77 10.80 -5.30
CA PRO A 186 12.43 11.98 -6.07
C PRO A 186 12.48 13.22 -5.17
N SER A 187 13.23 14.23 -5.60
CA SER A 187 13.32 15.48 -4.84
C SER A 187 12.18 16.44 -5.21
N HIS A 188 11.61 17.06 -4.17
CA HIS A 188 10.61 18.12 -4.30
C HIS A 188 11.20 19.45 -3.85
N GLY A 189 12.06 20.03 -4.69
CA GLY A 189 12.63 21.36 -4.46
C GLY A 189 14.15 21.44 -4.34
N ASP A 190 14.89 20.32 -4.39
CA ASP A 190 16.34 20.41 -4.61
C ASP A 190 16.64 21.07 -5.96
N ARG A 191 17.88 21.53 -6.07
CA ARG A 191 18.34 22.40 -7.15
C ARG A 191 19.51 21.76 -7.88
N GLU A 192 19.60 22.00 -9.19
CA GLU A 192 20.83 21.77 -9.95
C GLU A 192 21.97 22.59 -9.31
N GLY A 193 23.02 21.89 -8.84
CA GLY A 193 24.11 22.46 -8.05
C GLY A 193 25.46 22.35 -8.75
N TYR A 194 26.42 23.18 -8.32
CA TYR A 194 27.81 23.17 -8.79
C TYR A 194 28.69 22.54 -7.71
N LEU A 195 29.32 21.40 -8.03
CA LEU A 195 30.22 20.71 -7.11
C LEU A 195 31.67 21.09 -7.42
N THR A 196 32.49 21.30 -6.40
CA THR A 196 33.93 21.54 -6.49
C THR A 196 34.69 20.40 -5.81
N MET A 197 35.79 19.96 -6.43
CA MET A 197 36.74 19.03 -5.82
C MET A 197 38.04 19.76 -5.53
N ARG A 198 38.52 19.65 -4.29
CA ARG A 198 39.72 20.30 -3.77
C ARG A 198 40.73 19.22 -3.37
N GLN A 199 42.03 19.45 -3.54
CA GLN A 199 43.09 18.55 -3.05
C GLN A 199 44.05 19.29 -2.11
N TRP A 200 44.36 18.67 -0.97
CA TRP A 200 45.33 19.17 -0.01
C TRP A 200 46.75 18.79 -0.43
N THR A 201 47.53 19.76 -0.91
CA THR A 201 48.90 19.54 -1.38
C THR A 201 49.92 20.51 -0.77
N GLY A 202 49.46 21.56 -0.08
CA GLY A 202 50.31 22.60 0.50
C GLY A 202 50.62 22.44 1.99
N PRO A 203 51.13 23.50 2.65
CA PRO A 203 51.47 23.49 4.07
C PRO A 203 50.26 23.41 5.01
N VAL A 204 50.57 23.21 6.30
CA VAL A 204 49.71 22.96 7.48
C VAL A 204 48.52 23.91 7.68
N ASN A 205 48.48 25.07 6.99
CA ASN A 205 47.38 26.02 7.05
C ASN A 205 46.22 25.62 6.09
N ASP A 206 45.97 24.32 5.95
CA ASP A 206 45.00 23.70 5.03
C ASP A 206 45.08 24.23 3.59
N ALA A 207 46.31 24.42 3.08
CA ALA A 207 46.54 24.87 1.72
C ALA A 207 46.13 23.79 0.71
N HIS A 208 44.89 23.89 0.27
CA HIS A 208 44.27 23.11 -0.78
C HIS A 208 44.20 23.91 -2.08
N ARG A 209 44.05 23.19 -3.19
CA ARG A 209 43.80 23.75 -4.53
C ARG A 209 42.57 23.09 -5.14
N THR A 210 41.81 23.82 -5.92
CA THR A 210 40.74 23.22 -6.73
C THR A 210 41.38 22.30 -7.78
N LEU A 211 40.91 21.05 -7.87
CA LEU A 211 41.29 20.11 -8.93
C LEU A 211 40.36 20.25 -10.13
N CYS A 212 39.06 20.21 -9.86
CA CYS A 212 38.04 20.26 -10.88
C CYS A 212 36.70 20.71 -10.28
N PHE A 213 35.76 21.06 -11.16
CA PHE A 213 34.37 21.25 -10.83
C PHE A 213 33.48 20.34 -11.66
N TRP A 214 32.33 19.97 -11.13
CA TRP A 214 31.29 19.22 -11.82
C TRP A 214 30.07 20.10 -12.04
N THR A 215 29.66 20.21 -13.30
CA THR A 215 28.47 20.96 -13.72
C THR A 215 27.91 20.34 -15.01
N ALA A 216 26.60 20.40 -15.21
CA ALA A 216 25.92 19.84 -16.38
C ALA A 216 26.30 18.38 -16.74
N GLY A 217 26.69 17.57 -15.76
CA GLY A 217 27.09 16.16 -15.96
C GLY A 217 28.57 15.92 -16.29
N VAL A 218 29.41 16.95 -16.41
CA VAL A 218 30.81 16.85 -16.86
C VAL A 218 31.78 17.39 -15.80
N PHE A 219 32.97 16.78 -15.69
CA PHE A 219 34.09 17.30 -14.90
C PHE A 219 34.96 18.24 -15.72
N HIS A 220 35.21 19.43 -15.19
CA HIS A 220 36.10 20.44 -15.76
C HIS A 220 37.33 20.57 -14.87
N TRP A 221 38.49 20.14 -15.38
CA TRP A 221 39.74 20.09 -14.62
C TRP A 221 40.53 21.40 -14.72
N GLU A 222 40.88 21.96 -13.56
CA GLU A 222 41.62 23.21 -13.41
C GLU A 222 43.08 22.98 -12.99
N ALA A 223 43.38 21.87 -12.31
CA ALA A 223 44.72 21.54 -11.83
C ALA A 223 45.08 20.07 -12.03
N ASP A 224 46.36 19.84 -12.31
CA ASP A 224 46.99 18.52 -12.45
C ASP A 224 46.92 17.75 -11.13
N ILE A 225 46.59 16.46 -11.14
CA ILE A 225 46.52 15.69 -9.89
C ILE A 225 47.93 15.40 -9.39
N VAL A 226 48.20 15.66 -8.10
CA VAL A 226 49.53 15.46 -7.48
C VAL A 226 49.38 14.40 -6.40
N TRP A 227 50.05 13.26 -6.59
CA TRP A 227 50.04 12.15 -5.63
C TRP A 227 51.23 12.16 -4.67
N SER A 228 52.28 12.91 -5.01
CA SER A 228 53.50 13.02 -4.21
C SER A 228 54.18 14.36 -4.49
N THR A 229 55.09 14.78 -3.59
CA THR A 229 56.01 15.89 -3.83
C THR A 229 57.02 15.63 -4.96
N ASN A 230 57.13 14.39 -5.44
CA ASN A 230 57.91 14.02 -6.61
C ASN A 230 57.17 14.35 -7.93
N ALA A 231 57.77 15.18 -8.79
CA ALA A 231 57.17 15.65 -10.05
C ALA A 231 56.74 14.50 -11.00
N ASN A 232 57.43 13.36 -10.99
CA ASN A 232 57.07 12.19 -11.80
C ASN A 232 55.76 11.51 -11.36
N HIS A 233 55.19 11.85 -10.20
CA HIS A 233 53.91 11.32 -9.70
C HIS A 233 52.81 12.39 -9.77
N THR A 234 52.80 13.12 -10.88
CA THR A 234 51.80 14.13 -11.20
C THR A 234 51.13 13.77 -12.52
N VAL A 235 49.80 13.93 -12.60
CA VAL A 235 49.00 13.63 -13.80
C VAL A 235 48.47 14.95 -14.33
N ALA A 236 48.94 15.37 -15.50
CA ALA A 236 48.53 16.63 -16.10
C ALA A 236 47.03 16.58 -16.45
N CYS A 237 46.23 17.49 -15.88
CA CYS A 237 44.77 17.50 -16.02
C CYS A 237 44.20 18.90 -16.33
N SER A 238 44.97 19.96 -16.13
CA SER A 238 44.56 21.39 -16.24
C SER A 238 44.08 21.87 -17.63
N SER A 239 43.86 20.97 -18.58
CA SER A 239 43.36 21.23 -19.94
C SER A 239 41.93 20.72 -20.19
N GLY A 240 41.18 20.40 -19.13
CA GLY A 240 39.84 19.81 -19.21
C GLY A 240 39.82 18.28 -19.37
N THR A 241 40.95 17.66 -19.67
CA THR A 241 41.16 16.20 -19.67
C THR A 241 42.49 15.85 -19.03
N CYS A 242 42.58 14.68 -18.39
CA CYS A 242 43.82 14.16 -17.84
C CYS A 242 44.63 13.37 -18.87
N ASP A 243 45.91 13.69 -19.02
CA ASP A 243 46.87 12.95 -19.83
C ASP A 243 47.46 11.77 -19.02
N MET A 244 47.08 10.56 -19.42
CA MET A 244 47.50 9.32 -18.79
C MET A 244 48.85 8.80 -19.30
N ALA A 245 49.47 9.41 -20.32
CA ALA A 245 50.81 9.02 -20.79
C ALA A 245 51.92 9.62 -19.90
N ASN A 246 51.70 10.82 -19.36
CA ASN A 246 52.55 11.43 -18.35
C ASN A 246 52.29 10.91 -16.92
N ALA A 247 51.33 10.00 -16.75
CA ALA A 247 51.28 9.14 -15.56
C ALA A 247 52.41 8.11 -15.61
N PHE A 248 53.62 8.54 -15.23
CA PHE A 248 54.82 7.76 -14.95
C PHE A 248 55.07 6.49 -15.83
N LEU A 249 55.76 6.66 -16.97
CA LEU A 249 56.56 5.64 -17.68
C LEU A 249 57.75 6.35 -18.39
N PRO A 250 59.03 5.90 -18.31
CA PRO A 250 60.16 6.72 -18.83
C PRO A 250 61.06 6.08 -19.93
N ALA A 251 61.00 6.55 -21.19
CA ALA A 251 62.07 6.45 -22.22
C ALA A 251 61.78 7.19 -23.56
N ASP A 252 62.67 8.09 -24.04
CA ASP A 252 62.59 8.70 -25.40
C ASP A 252 63.94 9.27 -25.97
N ARG A 253 65.08 8.90 -25.38
CA ARG A 253 66.37 9.64 -25.51
C ARG A 253 67.18 9.43 -26.81
N SER A 254 66.53 9.10 -27.92
CA SER A 254 66.90 7.82 -28.53
C SER A 254 66.96 7.74 -30.06
N SER A 255 66.23 8.60 -30.78
CA SER A 255 66.03 8.56 -32.23
C SER A 255 67.24 8.96 -33.11
N GLN A 256 68.49 8.81 -32.65
CA GLN A 256 69.71 9.27 -33.33
C GLN A 256 70.60 8.16 -33.93
N CYS A 257 70.23 6.89 -33.79
CA CYS A 257 71.04 5.76 -34.25
C CYS A 257 70.35 4.92 -35.33
N PRO A 258 71.12 4.19 -36.17
CA PRO A 258 70.53 3.28 -37.16
C PRO A 258 69.92 2.06 -36.48
N ALA A 259 68.91 1.47 -37.13
CA ALA A 259 68.17 0.32 -36.62
C ALA A 259 69.09 -0.78 -36.05
N GLY A 260 68.84 -1.17 -34.80
CA GLY A 260 69.66 -2.14 -34.05
C GLY A 260 70.85 -1.53 -33.28
N TYR A 261 70.98 -0.21 -33.23
CA TYR A 261 72.02 0.53 -32.51
C TYR A 261 71.43 1.66 -31.67
N VAL A 262 71.97 1.91 -30.49
CA VAL A 262 71.38 2.84 -29.50
C VAL A 262 72.32 3.94 -29.06
N TRP A 263 71.76 5.08 -28.65
CA TRP A 263 72.54 6.29 -28.37
C TRP A 263 73.19 6.28 -26.99
N SER A 264 74.51 6.07 -26.95
CA SER A 264 75.33 6.25 -25.74
C SER A 264 75.98 7.63 -25.70
N LEU A 265 75.77 8.36 -24.59
CA LEU A 265 76.40 9.65 -24.29
C LEU A 265 77.94 9.66 -24.37
N GLN A 266 78.60 8.50 -24.27
CA GLN A 266 80.06 8.37 -24.21
C GLN A 266 80.69 7.71 -25.44
N LEU A 267 79.92 6.96 -26.24
CA LEU A 267 80.46 6.14 -27.35
C LEU A 267 79.73 6.36 -28.68
N GLY A 268 78.68 7.19 -28.72
CA GLY A 268 77.80 7.31 -29.89
C GLY A 268 76.92 6.06 -30.03
N CYS A 269 76.67 5.64 -31.27
CA CYS A 269 75.79 4.51 -31.56
C CYS A 269 76.48 3.16 -31.34
N VAL A 270 75.92 2.36 -30.43
CA VAL A 270 76.43 1.01 -30.08
C VAL A 270 75.38 -0.05 -30.45
N ALA A 271 75.83 -1.13 -31.10
CA ALA A 271 74.94 -2.23 -31.50
C ALA A 271 74.35 -2.96 -30.29
N CYS A 272 73.07 -3.33 -30.38
CA CYS A 272 72.45 -4.18 -29.38
C CYS A 272 73.03 -5.60 -29.39
N SER A 273 73.23 -6.16 -28.20
CA SER A 273 73.81 -7.49 -27.99
C SER A 273 72.84 -8.64 -28.29
N GLN A 274 73.30 -9.90 -28.30
CA GLN A 274 72.40 -11.05 -28.46
C GLN A 274 71.40 -11.12 -27.30
N GLY A 275 70.11 -11.21 -27.65
CA GLY A 275 68.99 -11.10 -26.72
C GLY A 275 68.46 -9.66 -26.55
N THR A 276 69.00 -8.68 -27.27
CA THR A 276 68.49 -7.30 -27.25
C THR A 276 68.30 -6.79 -28.66
N PHE A 277 67.23 -6.02 -28.87
CA PHE A 277 66.95 -5.30 -30.12
C PHE A 277 66.87 -3.80 -29.83
N GLU A 278 66.97 -2.98 -30.86
CA GLU A 278 66.74 -1.54 -30.70
C GLU A 278 65.27 -1.23 -30.94
N GLN A 279 64.64 -0.63 -29.93
CA GLN A 279 63.34 0.01 -30.04
C GLN A 279 63.44 1.36 -29.36
N ASP A 280 62.93 2.40 -30.05
CA ASP A 280 63.01 3.79 -29.62
C ASP A 280 64.36 4.07 -28.96
N GLY A 281 65.45 3.74 -29.68
CA GLY A 281 66.88 3.86 -29.35
C GLY A 281 67.32 3.56 -27.92
N VAL A 282 66.66 2.63 -27.25
CA VAL A 282 67.18 1.88 -26.09
C VAL A 282 67.35 0.41 -26.52
N CYS A 283 68.34 -0.30 -25.97
CA CYS A 283 68.53 -1.71 -26.30
C CYS A 283 67.60 -2.50 -25.39
N GLU A 284 66.34 -2.62 -25.82
CA GLU A 284 65.36 -3.40 -25.11
C GLU A 284 65.71 -4.88 -25.22
N MET A 285 65.50 -5.62 -24.14
CA MET A 285 65.60 -7.07 -24.21
C MET A 285 64.48 -7.59 -25.11
N CYS A 286 64.76 -8.64 -25.88
CA CYS A 286 63.69 -9.36 -26.57
C CYS A 286 62.63 -9.72 -25.54
N ALA A 287 61.43 -9.16 -25.68
CA ALA A 287 60.33 -9.39 -24.77
C ALA A 287 60.11 -10.88 -24.59
N MET A 288 59.61 -11.29 -23.42
CA MET A 288 59.29 -12.70 -23.19
C MET A 288 58.42 -13.23 -24.35
N GLY A 289 58.73 -14.43 -24.81
CA GLY A 289 58.10 -15.01 -26.00
C GLY A 289 58.70 -14.62 -27.34
N SER A 290 59.70 -13.75 -27.35
CA SER A 290 60.58 -13.52 -28.50
C SER A 290 62.04 -13.78 -28.14
N PHE A 291 62.89 -14.00 -29.14
CA PHE A 291 64.30 -14.31 -28.96
C PHE A 291 65.20 -13.58 -29.97
N GLY A 292 66.45 -13.34 -29.55
CA GLY A 292 67.46 -12.63 -30.35
C GLY A 292 68.76 -13.42 -30.42
N ASN A 293 68.97 -14.19 -31.48
CA ASN A 293 70.15 -15.04 -31.65
C ASN A 293 71.37 -14.33 -32.30
N GLN A 294 71.24 -13.05 -32.67
CA GLN A 294 72.26 -12.24 -33.35
C GLN A 294 72.44 -10.87 -32.67
N THR A 295 73.50 -10.15 -33.02
CA THR A 295 73.78 -8.78 -32.54
C THR A 295 73.35 -7.75 -33.59
N GLY A 296 72.89 -6.57 -33.15
CA GLY A 296 72.40 -5.51 -34.05
C GLY A 296 71.01 -5.80 -34.62
N LEU A 297 70.14 -6.45 -33.83
CA LEU A 297 68.76 -6.73 -34.21
C LEU A 297 67.91 -5.46 -34.14
N ASP A 298 67.13 -5.21 -35.19
CA ASP A 298 66.08 -4.19 -35.27
C ASP A 298 64.72 -4.69 -34.76
N SER A 299 64.58 -6.01 -34.60
CA SER A 299 63.39 -6.70 -34.13
C SER A 299 63.76 -8.10 -33.63
N CYS A 300 62.98 -8.65 -32.69
CA CYS A 300 63.19 -10.01 -32.19
C CYS A 300 62.29 -11.03 -32.90
N PHE A 301 62.74 -12.29 -32.95
CA PHE A 301 61.97 -13.37 -33.56
C PHE A 301 60.99 -13.97 -32.55
N GLU A 302 59.72 -14.11 -32.92
CA GLU A 302 58.71 -14.72 -32.06
C GLU A 302 58.94 -16.23 -31.85
N CYS A 303 58.65 -16.73 -30.65
CA CYS A 303 58.59 -18.16 -30.35
C CYS A 303 57.41 -18.81 -31.07
N GLU A 304 57.63 -19.96 -31.70
CA GLU A 304 56.59 -20.70 -32.40
C GLU A 304 55.60 -21.37 -31.41
N PRO A 305 54.31 -21.55 -31.79
CA PRO A 305 53.30 -22.21 -30.97
C PRO A 305 53.78 -23.55 -30.40
N GLY A 306 53.56 -23.76 -29.10
CA GLY A 306 54.11 -24.89 -28.35
C GLY A 306 55.45 -24.62 -27.66
N SER A 307 56.12 -23.49 -27.95
CA SER A 307 57.34 -23.03 -27.28
C SER A 307 57.16 -21.64 -26.68
N CYS A 308 57.95 -21.28 -25.67
CA CYS A 308 57.85 -19.98 -24.99
C CYS A 308 59.22 -19.38 -24.62
N GLY A 309 59.29 -18.06 -24.60
CA GLY A 309 60.48 -17.30 -24.22
C GLY A 309 60.39 -16.84 -22.76
N LYS A 310 60.61 -17.74 -21.80
CA LYS A 310 60.38 -17.52 -20.36
C LYS A 310 61.26 -16.46 -19.67
N ALA A 311 62.14 -15.80 -20.40
CA ALA A 311 63.02 -14.76 -19.87
C ALA A 311 63.19 -13.69 -20.94
N GLU A 312 63.17 -12.43 -20.50
CA GLU A 312 63.57 -11.31 -21.34
C GLU A 312 65.00 -11.52 -21.84
N GLY A 313 65.21 -11.26 -23.12
CA GLY A 313 66.48 -11.46 -23.80
C GLY A 313 66.87 -12.93 -24.00
N ALA A 314 65.87 -13.80 -24.11
CA ALA A 314 66.07 -15.17 -24.58
C ALA A 314 66.87 -15.21 -25.88
N ARG A 315 67.82 -16.15 -25.97
CA ARG A 315 68.56 -16.44 -27.22
C ARG A 315 67.90 -17.54 -28.05
N PHE A 316 67.02 -18.32 -27.41
CA PHE A 316 66.24 -19.43 -27.96
C PHE A 316 64.98 -19.63 -27.12
N CYS A 317 63.90 -20.14 -27.73
CA CYS A 317 62.65 -20.50 -27.05
C CYS A 317 62.74 -21.87 -26.35
N LYS A 318 61.83 -22.12 -25.40
CA LYS A 318 61.75 -23.37 -24.64
C LYS A 318 60.35 -24.00 -24.76
N ASP A 319 60.31 -25.27 -25.14
CA ASP A 319 59.06 -26.02 -25.34
C ASP A 319 58.20 -26.14 -24.08
N CYS A 320 56.89 -26.23 -24.28
CA CYS A 320 55.90 -26.39 -23.23
C CYS A 320 55.87 -27.82 -22.68
N ALA A 321 55.95 -27.92 -21.36
CA ALA A 321 55.85 -29.18 -20.62
C ALA A 321 54.39 -29.70 -20.59
N PRO A 322 54.17 -31.01 -20.37
CA PRO A 322 52.82 -31.59 -20.34
C PRO A 322 51.96 -30.94 -19.25
N GLY A 323 50.66 -30.79 -19.52
CA GLY A 323 49.75 -29.95 -18.73
C GLY A 323 49.73 -28.47 -19.14
N SER A 324 50.68 -27.99 -19.96
CA SER A 324 50.69 -26.61 -20.48
C SER A 324 50.80 -26.57 -22.00
N ALA A 325 50.20 -25.56 -22.63
CA ALA A 325 50.25 -25.34 -24.08
C ALA A 325 50.21 -23.84 -24.39
N VAL A 326 50.60 -23.46 -25.61
CA VAL A 326 50.40 -22.09 -26.09
C VAL A 326 50.24 -22.04 -27.61
N ALA A 327 49.14 -21.42 -28.06
CA ALA A 327 48.69 -21.48 -29.45
C ALA A 327 49.18 -20.31 -30.31
N SER A 328 49.60 -19.23 -29.66
CA SER A 328 50.09 -18.01 -30.29
C SER A 328 51.58 -18.12 -30.55
N PHE A 329 52.03 -17.48 -31.63
CA PHE A 329 53.41 -17.01 -31.71
C PHE A 329 53.67 -15.97 -30.61
N GLY A 330 54.93 -15.73 -30.26
CA GLY A 330 55.28 -14.69 -29.28
C GLY A 330 55.01 -15.09 -27.82
N ALA A 331 54.89 -16.38 -27.53
CA ALA A 331 54.41 -16.87 -26.24
C ALA A 331 55.38 -16.63 -25.07
N THR A 332 55.03 -15.74 -24.15
CA THR A 332 55.83 -15.40 -22.96
C THR A 332 56.02 -16.59 -22.01
N GLU A 333 54.93 -17.31 -21.75
CA GLU A 333 54.87 -18.50 -20.92
C GLU A 333 53.98 -19.57 -21.53
N CYS A 334 54.18 -20.82 -21.10
CA CYS A 334 53.27 -21.91 -21.43
C CYS A 334 52.07 -21.86 -20.47
N ILE A 335 50.90 -21.60 -21.01
CA ILE A 335 49.68 -21.47 -20.22
C ILE A 335 49.25 -22.86 -19.76
N ALA A 336 49.07 -23.03 -18.45
CA ALA A 336 48.51 -24.24 -17.87
C ALA A 336 47.11 -24.49 -18.48
N CYS A 337 46.80 -25.73 -18.88
CA CYS A 337 45.54 -26.01 -19.56
C CYS A 337 44.35 -25.56 -18.68
N PRO A 338 43.46 -24.67 -19.19
CA PRO A 338 42.38 -24.10 -18.40
C PRO A 338 41.39 -25.18 -18.00
N LYS A 339 40.58 -24.91 -16.96
CA LYS A 339 39.62 -25.89 -16.43
C LYS A 339 38.72 -26.45 -17.54
N GLY A 340 38.78 -27.76 -17.74
CA GLY A 340 38.07 -28.47 -18.81
C GLY A 340 38.90 -28.75 -20.05
N ARG A 341 40.22 -28.53 -20.02
CA ARG A 341 41.17 -28.95 -21.05
C ARG A 341 42.41 -29.61 -20.43
N TYR A 342 43.12 -30.44 -21.21
CA TYR A 342 44.33 -31.16 -20.78
C TYR A 342 45.35 -31.35 -21.93
N THR A 343 46.63 -31.62 -21.61
CA THR A 343 47.62 -32.07 -22.61
C THR A 343 48.66 -33.03 -22.01
N GLN A 344 49.06 -34.03 -22.78
CA GLN A 344 50.00 -35.10 -22.39
C GLN A 344 51.37 -35.00 -23.09
N GLU A 345 51.49 -34.16 -24.12
CA GLU A 345 52.65 -34.09 -25.02
C GLU A 345 53.40 -32.77 -24.84
N GLU A 346 54.73 -32.81 -24.97
CA GLU A 346 55.58 -31.60 -24.97
C GLU A 346 55.50 -30.86 -26.31
N GLY A 347 55.67 -29.54 -26.29
CA GLY A 347 55.67 -28.72 -27.51
C GLY A 347 54.29 -28.55 -28.16
N LEU A 348 53.20 -28.90 -27.47
CA LEU A 348 51.86 -28.89 -28.07
C LEU A 348 51.24 -27.48 -28.07
N GLY A 349 50.78 -27.01 -29.23
CA GLY A 349 50.19 -25.67 -29.37
C GLY A 349 48.83 -25.47 -28.70
N GLN A 350 48.02 -26.53 -28.49
CA GLN A 350 46.67 -26.40 -27.92
C GLN A 350 46.32 -27.57 -26.99
N CYS A 351 45.69 -27.26 -25.85
CA CYS A 351 45.12 -28.27 -24.95
C CYS A 351 43.86 -28.93 -25.53
N ARG A 352 43.73 -30.24 -25.36
CA ARG A 352 42.55 -31.05 -25.76
C ARG A 352 41.39 -30.82 -24.79
N GLU A 353 40.15 -30.85 -25.29
CA GLU A 353 38.95 -30.64 -24.45
C GLU A 353 38.55 -31.90 -23.67
N CYS A 354 37.97 -31.69 -22.48
CA CYS A 354 37.36 -32.77 -21.70
C CYS A 354 36.09 -33.32 -22.39
N PRO A 355 35.92 -34.65 -22.46
CA PRO A 355 34.74 -35.25 -23.08
C PRO A 355 33.45 -35.03 -22.28
N SER A 356 32.31 -35.00 -22.99
CA SER A 356 30.94 -35.02 -22.45
C SER A 356 30.59 -33.90 -21.45
N GLY A 357 31.09 -32.68 -21.68
CA GLY A 357 30.78 -31.51 -20.86
C GLY A 357 31.37 -31.55 -19.45
N ARG A 358 32.38 -32.39 -19.23
CA ARG A 358 33.15 -32.44 -17.98
C ARG A 358 34.17 -31.31 -17.93
N SER A 359 34.58 -30.93 -16.72
CA SER A 359 35.62 -29.94 -16.48
C SER A 359 36.71 -30.49 -15.53
N THR A 360 37.93 -29.99 -15.62
CA THR A 360 39.01 -30.38 -14.70
C THR A 360 38.93 -29.56 -13.41
N ASN A 361 39.17 -30.20 -12.27
CA ASN A 361 39.13 -29.52 -10.96
C ASN A 361 40.20 -28.43 -10.81
N PHE A 362 41.34 -28.64 -11.45
CA PHE A 362 42.52 -27.79 -11.43
C PHE A 362 42.97 -27.48 -12.86
N GLU A 363 43.67 -26.37 -13.00
CA GLU A 363 44.34 -25.95 -14.24
C GLU A 363 45.68 -26.68 -14.35
N GLY A 364 46.17 -26.87 -15.57
CA GLY A 364 47.41 -27.61 -15.80
C GLY A 364 47.23 -29.13 -15.85
N ALA A 365 46.00 -29.62 -16.12
CA ALA A 365 45.72 -31.04 -16.19
C ALA A 365 46.57 -31.73 -17.28
N ASN A 366 47.39 -32.69 -16.86
CA ASN A 366 48.27 -33.45 -17.73
C ASN A 366 47.71 -34.81 -18.17
N SER A 367 46.42 -35.08 -17.91
CA SER A 367 45.75 -36.34 -18.25
C SER A 367 44.23 -36.19 -18.31
N GLU A 368 43.60 -36.94 -19.22
CA GLU A 368 42.13 -37.01 -19.39
C GLU A 368 41.40 -37.46 -18.11
N SER A 369 42.08 -38.26 -17.28
CA SER A 369 41.56 -38.74 -16.00
C SER A 369 41.25 -37.64 -14.98
N ALA A 370 41.64 -36.38 -15.25
CA ALA A 370 41.33 -35.22 -14.41
C ALA A 370 39.95 -34.58 -14.69
N CYS A 371 39.24 -34.98 -15.76
CA CYS A 371 37.94 -34.43 -16.16
C CYS A 371 36.76 -34.99 -15.32
N ILE A 372 36.16 -34.17 -14.45
CA ILE A 372 34.99 -34.53 -13.63
C ILE A 372 33.77 -33.63 -13.92
N CYS A 373 32.64 -33.81 -13.23
CA CYS A 373 31.46 -32.93 -13.38
C CYS A 373 31.30 -32.05 -12.14
N THR A 374 31.13 -30.74 -12.36
CA THR A 374 30.94 -29.71 -11.31
C THR A 374 29.47 -29.40 -11.03
N GLY A 375 28.57 -29.73 -11.95
CA GLY A 375 27.11 -29.64 -11.79
C GLY A 375 26.46 -31.01 -11.55
N HIS A 376 25.23 -31.18 -12.03
CA HIS A 376 24.52 -32.46 -11.90
C HIS A 376 24.84 -33.38 -13.09
N LEU A 377 25.29 -34.60 -12.80
CA LEU A 377 25.60 -35.62 -13.82
C LEU A 377 24.30 -36.34 -14.25
N TRP A 378 23.90 -36.17 -15.51
CA TRP A 378 22.70 -36.81 -16.08
C TRP A 378 23.03 -37.52 -17.38
N GLN A 379 22.78 -38.84 -17.43
CA GLN A 379 23.09 -39.71 -18.60
C GLN A 379 24.51 -39.53 -19.18
N GLY A 380 25.50 -39.25 -18.33
CA GLY A 380 26.90 -39.06 -18.71
C GLY A 380 27.30 -37.64 -19.12
N SER A 381 26.33 -36.71 -19.24
CA SER A 381 26.56 -35.27 -19.48
C SER A 381 26.44 -34.48 -18.18
N CYS A 382 27.16 -33.36 -18.08
CA CYS A 382 27.10 -32.46 -16.92
C CYS A 382 26.13 -31.29 -17.18
N VAL A 383 25.24 -30.97 -16.23
CA VAL A 383 24.24 -29.89 -16.36
C VAL A 383 24.42 -28.85 -15.25
N HIS A 384 24.41 -27.56 -15.63
CA HIS A 384 24.51 -26.41 -14.74
C HIS A 384 23.26 -25.54 -14.84
N CYS A 385 22.76 -25.02 -13.71
CA CYS A 385 21.61 -24.11 -13.65
C CYS A 385 22.05 -22.79 -13.01
N SER A 386 21.67 -21.67 -13.62
CA SER A 386 21.94 -20.31 -13.11
C SER A 386 20.96 -19.91 -12.01
N ASP A 387 21.29 -18.84 -11.27
CA ASP A 387 20.41 -18.23 -10.25
C ASP A 387 18.95 -18.11 -10.69
N GLY A 388 18.04 -18.39 -9.75
CA GLY A 388 16.59 -18.42 -10.00
C GLY A 388 16.09 -19.66 -10.75
N TYR A 389 16.95 -20.64 -11.09
CA TYR A 389 16.58 -21.94 -11.64
C TYR A 389 17.12 -23.08 -10.79
N ARG A 390 16.35 -24.17 -10.66
CA ARG A 390 16.75 -25.41 -9.99
C ARG A 390 16.85 -26.56 -10.98
N PHE A 391 17.68 -27.56 -10.69
CA PHE A 391 17.78 -28.77 -11.51
C PHE A 391 16.63 -29.75 -11.23
N GLN A 392 15.95 -30.21 -12.28
CA GLN A 392 14.89 -31.22 -12.20
C GLN A 392 14.89 -32.10 -13.47
N GLN A 393 15.07 -33.42 -13.28
CA GLN A 393 15.02 -34.46 -14.32
C GLN A 393 15.88 -34.17 -15.58
N GLY A 394 17.08 -33.61 -15.41
CA GLY A 394 17.99 -33.31 -16.55
C GLY A 394 17.78 -31.94 -17.18
N SER A 395 16.91 -31.09 -16.62
CA SER A 395 16.61 -29.74 -17.10
C SER A 395 16.65 -28.70 -15.98
N CYS A 396 16.88 -27.44 -16.31
CA CYS A 396 16.79 -26.33 -15.35
C CYS A 396 15.38 -25.73 -15.40
N VAL A 397 14.69 -25.73 -14.26
CA VAL A 397 13.31 -25.28 -14.10
C VAL A 397 13.29 -24.03 -13.22
N TRP A 398 12.51 -23.03 -13.62
CA TRP A 398 12.40 -21.76 -12.88
C TRP A 398 11.91 -21.96 -11.44
N CYS A 399 12.50 -21.22 -10.49
CA CYS A 399 12.11 -21.25 -9.10
C CYS A 399 10.85 -20.43 -8.84
N MET A 400 9.78 -21.14 -8.49
CA MET A 400 8.44 -20.61 -8.25
C MET A 400 8.37 -19.65 -7.05
N GLU A 401 7.39 -18.73 -7.06
CA GLU A 401 7.14 -17.79 -5.97
C GLU A 401 7.03 -18.53 -4.62
N GLY A 402 7.84 -18.09 -3.65
CA GLY A 402 7.95 -18.72 -2.32
C GLY A 402 9.22 -19.52 -2.09
N LEU A 403 9.99 -19.86 -3.14
CA LEU A 403 11.33 -20.44 -3.01
C LEU A 403 12.43 -19.39 -3.13
N HIS A 404 13.57 -19.70 -2.51
CA HIS A 404 14.84 -19.02 -2.69
C HIS A 404 15.85 -20.04 -3.22
N CYS A 405 16.53 -19.70 -4.31
CA CYS A 405 17.42 -20.59 -5.06
C CYS A 405 18.67 -19.79 -5.43
N GLU A 406 19.81 -20.15 -4.84
CA GLU A 406 21.14 -19.63 -5.15
C GLU A 406 21.99 -20.73 -5.80
N GLU A 407 22.96 -20.35 -6.63
CA GLU A 407 23.83 -21.31 -7.36
C GLU A 407 24.40 -22.44 -6.48
N GLY A 408 24.01 -23.68 -6.79
CA GLY A 408 24.53 -24.88 -6.16
C GLY A 408 23.89 -25.30 -4.83
N GLU A 409 23.06 -24.46 -4.21
CA GLU A 409 22.40 -24.78 -2.93
C GLU A 409 21.02 -25.46 -3.09
N GLN A 410 20.57 -26.14 -2.03
CA GLN A 410 19.21 -26.69 -1.95
C GLN A 410 18.20 -25.53 -1.80
N PRO A 411 17.08 -25.51 -2.55
CA PRO A 411 16.15 -24.40 -2.52
C PRO A 411 15.44 -24.27 -1.16
N ILE A 412 15.47 -23.08 -0.57
CA ILE A 412 14.95 -22.79 0.77
C ILE A 412 13.57 -22.12 0.66
N ILE A 413 12.62 -22.48 1.54
CA ILE A 413 11.28 -21.88 1.55
C ILE A 413 11.32 -20.52 2.26
N ARG A 414 10.76 -19.49 1.63
CA ARG A 414 10.67 -18.13 2.20
C ARG A 414 9.60 -18.05 3.28
N LYS A 415 9.78 -17.16 4.27
CA LYS A 415 8.76 -16.85 5.28
C LYS A 415 7.42 -16.48 4.61
N GLY A 416 6.31 -16.98 5.14
CA GLY A 416 4.97 -16.81 4.59
C GLY A 416 4.55 -17.87 3.57
N PHE A 417 5.45 -18.79 3.21
CA PHE A 417 5.17 -19.92 2.33
C PHE A 417 5.41 -21.24 3.06
N TYR A 418 4.71 -22.28 2.63
CA TYR A 418 4.80 -23.64 3.13
C TYR A 418 4.87 -24.61 1.95
N ALA A 419 5.62 -25.70 2.13
CA ALA A 419 5.58 -26.87 1.25
C ALA A 419 5.55 -28.12 2.11
N ASP A 420 4.85 -29.16 1.65
CA ASP A 420 4.87 -30.45 2.34
C ASP A 420 6.18 -31.19 2.09
N THR A 421 6.55 -32.05 3.04
CA THR A 421 7.67 -32.97 2.96
C THR A 421 7.58 -33.94 1.79
N THR A 422 6.39 -34.29 1.29
CA THR A 422 6.21 -35.17 0.13
C THR A 422 6.36 -34.44 -1.21
N SER A 423 5.93 -33.17 -1.28
CA SER A 423 6.04 -32.30 -2.45
C SER A 423 6.74 -30.97 -2.10
N PRO A 424 8.06 -30.98 -1.79
CA PRO A 424 8.82 -29.80 -1.31
C PRO A 424 8.97 -28.67 -2.34
N PHE A 425 8.38 -28.85 -3.52
CA PHE A 425 8.39 -27.92 -4.64
C PHE A 425 7.02 -27.29 -4.93
N GLU A 426 5.96 -27.77 -4.28
CA GLU A 426 4.63 -27.15 -4.34
C GLU A 426 4.52 -26.13 -3.21
N MET A 427 4.55 -24.84 -3.57
CA MET A 427 4.43 -23.76 -2.58
C MET A 427 2.96 -23.39 -2.37
N TYR A 428 2.58 -23.33 -1.09
CA TYR A 428 1.30 -22.85 -0.59
C TYR A 428 1.54 -21.55 0.18
N LYS A 429 0.66 -20.56 -0.02
CA LYS A 429 0.70 -19.26 0.68
C LYS A 429 0.02 -19.37 2.04
N CYS A 430 0.63 -18.80 3.08
CA CYS A 430 0.12 -18.83 4.44
C CYS A 430 -0.54 -17.51 4.84
N LEU A 431 -1.70 -17.60 5.51
CA LEU A 431 -2.48 -16.47 5.97
C LEU A 431 -2.86 -16.70 7.45
N PRO A 432 -2.33 -15.90 8.39
CA PRO A 432 -1.24 -14.92 8.24
C PRO A 432 0.12 -15.58 7.90
N ALA A 433 1.04 -14.79 7.35
CA ALA A 433 2.35 -15.28 6.93
C ALA A 433 3.20 -15.81 8.11
N ASP A 434 3.01 -15.30 9.32
CA ASP A 434 3.77 -15.71 10.51
C ASP A 434 3.51 -17.15 10.96
N TYR A 435 2.45 -17.81 10.46
CA TYR A 435 2.23 -19.24 10.72
C TYR A 435 3.26 -20.13 10.01
N CYS A 436 3.93 -19.60 8.98
CA CYS A 436 4.93 -20.29 8.18
C CYS A 436 6.27 -19.55 8.25
N PRO A 437 7.20 -20.02 9.10
CA PRO A 437 8.47 -19.32 9.34
C PRO A 437 9.43 -19.39 8.14
N GLY A 438 9.18 -20.31 7.20
CA GLY A 438 10.10 -20.68 6.13
C GLY A 438 11.13 -21.73 6.58
N GLY A 439 12.18 -21.90 5.76
CA GLY A 439 13.22 -22.90 5.96
C GLY A 439 12.90 -24.22 5.26
N SER A 440 12.89 -25.32 6.01
CA SER A 440 12.61 -26.66 5.51
C SER A 440 11.12 -26.93 5.30
N ALA A 441 10.80 -27.82 4.36
CA ALA A 441 9.44 -28.33 4.15
C ALA A 441 8.86 -28.94 5.43
N GLY A 442 7.54 -28.79 5.62
CA GLY A 442 6.82 -29.24 6.81
C GLY A 442 6.92 -28.35 8.04
N ASN A 443 7.73 -27.27 8.03
CA ASN A 443 7.94 -26.42 9.22
C ASN A 443 6.79 -25.42 9.45
N CYS A 444 6.23 -25.40 10.66
CA CYS A 444 5.09 -24.56 11.06
C CYS A 444 5.32 -23.91 12.44
N THR A 445 4.89 -22.65 12.60
CA THR A 445 5.03 -21.91 13.87
C THR A 445 4.11 -22.48 14.96
N GLY A 446 4.61 -22.58 16.20
CA GLY A 446 3.79 -22.81 17.40
C GLY A 446 3.13 -24.19 17.51
N GLY A 447 3.61 -25.20 16.77
CA GLY A 447 3.03 -26.56 16.80
C GLY A 447 1.78 -26.72 15.93
N ARG A 448 1.58 -25.83 14.95
CA ARG A 448 0.56 -25.98 13.90
C ARG A 448 0.89 -27.13 12.95
N VAL A 449 -0.17 -27.69 12.36
CA VAL A 449 -0.12 -28.83 11.44
C VAL A 449 -1.11 -28.62 10.28
N GLY A 450 -1.01 -29.47 9.26
CA GLY A 450 -1.82 -29.41 8.05
C GLY A 450 -1.26 -28.47 6.99
N LEU A 451 -1.87 -28.52 5.80
CA LEU A 451 -1.54 -27.69 4.66
C LEU A 451 -2.36 -26.39 4.73
N PRO A 452 -1.83 -25.17 4.53
CA PRO A 452 -0.50 -24.71 4.95
C PRO A 452 -0.55 -24.16 6.39
N CYS A 453 -0.10 -24.96 7.36
CA CYS A 453 -0.11 -24.68 8.81
C CYS A 453 -1.48 -24.23 9.37
N SER A 454 -2.57 -24.82 8.84
CA SER A 454 -3.94 -24.34 9.01
C SER A 454 -4.53 -24.54 10.41
N GLY A 455 -4.10 -25.57 11.16
CA GLY A 455 -4.73 -25.96 12.42
C GLY A 455 -3.77 -26.45 13.50
N CYS A 456 -4.32 -26.77 14.67
CA CYS A 456 -3.63 -27.52 15.71
C CYS A 456 -3.97 -29.01 15.62
N GLU A 457 -3.16 -29.87 16.23
CA GLU A 457 -3.50 -31.28 16.46
C GLU A 457 -4.79 -31.43 17.27
N GLU A 458 -5.45 -32.59 17.16
CA GLU A 458 -6.71 -32.86 17.87
C GLU A 458 -6.56 -32.71 19.40
N GLY A 459 -7.50 -32.01 20.03
CA GLY A 459 -7.48 -31.71 21.47
C GLY A 459 -6.65 -30.48 21.87
N LYS A 460 -6.03 -29.77 20.92
CA LYS A 460 -5.33 -28.50 21.14
C LYS A 460 -6.02 -27.33 20.43
N SER A 461 -5.93 -26.15 21.02
CA SER A 461 -6.42 -24.87 20.47
C SER A 461 -5.31 -23.84 20.38
N TRP A 462 -5.36 -22.96 19.39
CA TRP A 462 -4.39 -21.86 19.24
C TRP A 462 -4.63 -20.75 20.28
N ASP A 463 -3.62 -20.43 21.09
CA ASP A 463 -3.71 -19.35 22.09
C ASP A 463 -3.33 -17.95 21.57
N GLY A 464 -2.82 -17.87 20.33
CA GLY A 464 -2.22 -16.68 19.74
C GLY A 464 -0.76 -16.88 19.33
N GLN A 465 -0.01 -17.71 20.07
CA GLN A 465 1.41 -18.03 19.88
C GLN A 465 1.69 -19.54 19.71
N SER A 466 0.88 -20.39 20.34
CA SER A 466 1.10 -21.84 20.42
C SER A 466 -0.20 -22.66 20.47
N CYS A 467 -0.12 -23.92 20.04
CA CYS A 467 -1.20 -24.91 20.20
C CYS A 467 -1.23 -25.47 21.63
N GLN A 468 -2.02 -24.87 22.51
CA GLN A 468 -2.24 -25.29 23.91
C GLN A 468 -3.29 -26.40 24.01
N PRO A 469 -3.22 -27.31 25.01
CA PRO A 469 -4.30 -28.25 25.29
C PRO A 469 -5.59 -27.51 25.71
N CYS A 470 -6.74 -28.01 25.26
CA CYS A 470 -8.04 -27.40 25.50
C CYS A 470 -8.39 -27.28 27.00
N SER A 471 -8.75 -26.07 27.44
CA SER A 471 -9.15 -25.78 28.83
C SER A 471 -10.66 -25.97 29.06
N GLY A 472 -11.05 -26.23 30.31
CA GLY A 472 -12.46 -26.47 30.68
C GLY A 472 -13.40 -25.30 30.37
N LEU A 473 -12.93 -24.05 30.44
CA LEU A 473 -13.72 -22.88 30.01
C LEU A 473 -13.85 -22.82 28.48
N GLY A 474 -12.81 -23.20 27.72
CA GLY A 474 -12.86 -23.26 26.26
C GLY A 474 -13.93 -24.23 25.75
N SER A 475 -14.05 -25.41 26.36
CA SER A 475 -15.09 -26.38 26.03
C SER A 475 -16.50 -25.99 26.52
N GLY A 476 -16.60 -25.19 27.59
CA GLY A 476 -17.89 -24.77 28.17
C GLY A 476 -18.48 -23.49 27.59
N GLY A 477 -17.65 -22.60 27.03
CA GLY A 477 -18.03 -21.26 26.58
C GLY A 477 -19.13 -21.26 25.52
N TRP A 478 -19.07 -22.17 24.55
CA TRP A 478 -20.08 -22.33 23.51
C TRP A 478 -21.49 -22.64 24.07
N PHE A 479 -21.59 -23.55 25.05
CA PHE A 479 -22.88 -23.89 25.67
C PHE A 479 -23.49 -22.71 26.43
N LEU A 480 -22.65 -21.93 27.13
CA LEU A 480 -23.08 -20.71 27.79
C LEU A 480 -23.55 -19.65 26.78
N GLY A 481 -22.79 -19.44 25.69
CA GLY A 481 -23.16 -18.53 24.60
C GLY A 481 -24.47 -18.91 23.92
N LEU A 482 -24.69 -20.20 23.66
CA LEU A 482 -25.94 -20.72 23.09
C LEU A 482 -27.12 -20.56 24.05
N ALA A 483 -26.94 -20.82 25.35
CA ALA A 483 -27.95 -20.58 26.37
C ALA A 483 -28.32 -19.08 26.50
N MET A 484 -27.31 -18.20 26.54
CA MET A 484 -27.52 -16.75 26.54
C MET A 484 -28.22 -16.29 25.27
N GLY A 485 -27.83 -16.79 24.10
CA GLY A 485 -28.48 -16.51 22.82
C GLY A 485 -29.97 -16.87 22.82
N MET A 486 -30.33 -18.07 23.30
CA MET A 486 -31.74 -18.49 23.42
C MET A 486 -32.55 -17.59 24.37
N VAL A 487 -31.97 -17.16 25.50
CA VAL A 487 -32.60 -16.22 26.44
C VAL A 487 -32.75 -14.83 25.80
N CYS A 488 -31.73 -14.32 25.14
CA CYS A 488 -31.77 -13.02 24.45
C CYS A 488 -32.82 -13.01 23.32
N LEU A 489 -32.93 -14.09 22.53
CA LEU A 489 -33.96 -14.22 21.49
C LEU A 489 -35.38 -14.22 22.10
N PHE A 490 -35.60 -14.91 23.21
CA PHE A 490 -36.89 -14.88 23.92
C PHE A 490 -37.23 -13.48 24.46
N LEU A 491 -36.27 -12.81 25.12
CA LEU A 491 -36.45 -11.46 25.65
C LEU A 491 -36.63 -10.40 24.53
N SER A 492 -36.06 -10.63 23.35
CA SER A 492 -36.15 -9.71 22.21
C SER A 492 -37.59 -9.40 21.80
N TYR A 493 -38.51 -10.38 21.88
CA TYR A 493 -39.93 -10.17 21.60
C TYR A 493 -40.53 -9.11 22.53
N TYR A 494 -40.26 -9.20 23.82
CA TYR A 494 -40.79 -8.25 24.82
C TYR A 494 -40.15 -6.87 24.71
N LEU A 495 -38.83 -6.80 24.45
CA LEU A 495 -38.11 -5.55 24.29
C LEU A 495 -38.60 -4.77 23.05
N LEU A 496 -38.68 -5.44 21.89
CA LEU A 496 -39.06 -4.83 20.62
C LEU A 496 -40.56 -4.45 20.53
N ASN A 497 -41.40 -5.08 21.35
CA ASN A 497 -42.85 -4.86 21.38
C ASN A 497 -43.36 -4.22 22.69
N SER A 498 -42.47 -3.70 23.54
CA SER A 498 -42.84 -3.06 24.80
C SER A 498 -43.64 -1.78 24.59
N THR A 499 -44.76 -1.67 25.31
CA THR A 499 -45.54 -0.42 25.47
C THR A 499 -45.19 0.34 26.76
N ALA A 500 -44.34 -0.23 27.61
CA ALA A 500 -44.23 0.13 29.03
C ALA A 500 -43.04 1.05 29.36
N THR A 501 -42.83 2.11 28.56
CA THR A 501 -41.81 3.14 28.80
C THR A 501 -42.38 4.54 28.56
N ALA A 502 -42.17 5.45 29.52
CA ALA A 502 -42.89 6.73 29.61
C ALA A 502 -42.61 7.74 28.47
N LYS A 503 -41.60 7.49 27.63
CA LYS A 503 -41.35 8.23 26.38
C LYS A 503 -40.90 7.26 25.28
N ALA A 504 -41.74 7.06 24.27
CA ALA A 504 -41.46 6.14 23.16
C ALA A 504 -40.24 6.57 22.32
N SER A 505 -39.88 7.86 22.32
CA SER A 505 -38.72 8.41 21.64
C SER A 505 -37.40 7.86 22.18
N THR A 506 -37.21 7.79 23.50
CA THR A 506 -35.94 7.34 24.09
C THR A 506 -35.68 5.87 23.81
N LEU A 507 -36.68 4.99 23.99
CA LEU A 507 -36.53 3.55 23.71
C LEU A 507 -36.28 3.28 22.21
N LEU A 508 -36.91 4.08 21.33
CA LEU A 508 -36.66 4.00 19.89
C LEU A 508 -35.23 4.44 19.54
N ALA A 509 -34.75 5.55 20.12
CA ALA A 509 -33.41 6.04 19.89
C ALA A 509 -32.35 5.01 20.29
N THR A 510 -32.46 4.48 21.52
CA THR A 510 -31.48 3.56 22.09
C THR A 510 -31.42 2.22 21.37
N THR A 511 -32.57 1.64 21.00
CA THR A 511 -32.62 0.40 20.22
C THR A 511 -32.09 0.58 18.79
N CYS A 512 -32.27 1.76 18.18
CA CYS A 512 -31.67 2.06 16.87
C CYS A 512 -30.15 2.22 16.97
N VAL A 513 -29.65 2.97 17.97
CA VAL A 513 -28.20 3.14 18.22
C VAL A 513 -27.53 1.79 18.43
N LEU A 514 -28.06 0.93 19.30
CA LEU A 514 -27.49 -0.40 19.54
C LEU A 514 -27.43 -1.25 18.25
N ALA A 515 -28.47 -1.19 17.42
CA ALA A 515 -28.48 -1.90 16.13
C ALA A 515 -27.48 -1.30 15.13
N MET A 516 -27.31 0.03 15.10
CA MET A 516 -26.29 0.71 14.28
C MET A 516 -24.87 0.32 14.73
N THR A 517 -24.61 0.27 16.03
CA THR A 517 -23.34 -0.21 16.61
C THR A 517 -23.04 -1.64 16.20
N ILE A 518 -24.01 -2.55 16.34
CA ILE A 518 -23.85 -3.95 15.93
C ILE A 518 -23.52 -4.04 14.43
N THR A 519 -24.23 -3.26 13.59
CA THR A 519 -23.99 -3.21 12.15
C THR A 519 -22.62 -2.61 11.79
N MET A 520 -22.13 -1.65 12.59
CA MET A 520 -20.78 -1.07 12.48
C MET A 520 -19.71 -2.11 12.82
N LEU A 521 -19.84 -2.81 13.95
CA LEU A 521 -18.92 -3.89 14.34
C LEU A 521 -18.91 -5.04 13.32
N GLN A 522 -20.08 -5.41 12.77
CA GLN A 522 -20.16 -6.35 11.64
C GLN A 522 -19.41 -5.84 10.41
N SER A 523 -19.53 -4.55 10.09
CA SER A 523 -18.83 -3.95 8.93
C SER A 523 -17.30 -3.96 9.12
N VAL A 524 -16.81 -3.62 10.32
CA VAL A 524 -15.38 -3.67 10.67
C VAL A 524 -14.86 -5.12 10.67
N GLY A 525 -15.63 -6.06 11.20
CA GLY A 525 -15.24 -7.47 11.18
C GLY A 525 -15.17 -8.06 9.77
N ILE A 526 -16.06 -7.64 8.86
CA ILE A 526 -15.99 -8.03 7.44
C ILE A 526 -14.73 -7.47 6.77
N VAL A 527 -14.38 -6.22 7.05
CA VAL A 527 -13.11 -5.61 6.60
C VAL A 527 -11.90 -6.41 7.11
N GLY A 528 -11.94 -6.93 8.34
CA GLY A 528 -10.88 -7.78 8.90
C GLY A 528 -10.61 -9.08 8.12
N LEU A 529 -11.49 -9.48 7.20
CA LEU A 529 -11.33 -10.66 6.33
C LEU A 529 -10.53 -10.37 5.05
N ILE A 530 -10.16 -9.11 4.76
CA ILE A 530 -9.28 -8.77 3.63
C ILE A 530 -7.94 -9.51 3.79
N SER A 531 -7.36 -9.99 2.68
CA SER A 531 -6.11 -10.79 2.65
C SER A 531 -4.82 -10.01 3.02
N PHE A 532 -4.98 -8.91 3.75
CA PHE A 532 -3.94 -7.98 4.17
C PHE A 532 -3.43 -8.29 5.58
N GLN A 533 -2.14 -8.00 5.85
CA GLN A 533 -1.54 -8.20 7.17
C GLN A 533 -1.85 -7.01 8.08
N TRP A 534 -2.87 -7.15 8.91
CA TRP A 534 -3.26 -6.14 9.90
C TRP A 534 -2.23 -6.03 11.04
N PRO A 535 -1.79 -4.81 11.41
CA PRO A 535 -0.98 -4.55 12.60
C PRO A 535 -1.51 -5.26 13.86
N SER A 536 -0.59 -5.75 14.70
CA SER A 536 -0.89 -6.44 15.97
C SER A 536 -1.79 -5.62 16.89
N GLU A 537 -1.65 -4.30 16.81
CA GLU A 537 -2.28 -3.26 17.62
C GLU A 537 -3.79 -3.12 17.32
N LEU A 538 -4.24 -3.70 16.20
CA LEU A 538 -5.64 -3.71 15.76
C LEU A 538 -6.31 -5.07 15.98
N GLN A 539 -5.56 -6.13 16.30
CA GLN A 539 -6.08 -7.49 16.45
C GLN A 539 -7.14 -7.60 17.57
N TRP A 540 -7.06 -6.77 18.61
CA TRP A 540 -8.09 -6.71 19.65
C TRP A 540 -9.46 -6.24 19.12
N ILE A 541 -9.50 -5.37 18.10
CA ILE A 541 -10.73 -4.93 17.45
C ILE A 541 -11.33 -6.11 16.69
N PHE A 542 -10.52 -6.82 15.91
CA PHE A 542 -11.00 -7.98 15.16
C PHE A 542 -11.52 -9.08 16.09
N ASN A 543 -10.79 -9.39 17.17
CA ASN A 543 -11.24 -10.30 18.22
C ASN A 543 -12.60 -9.90 18.84
N LEU A 544 -12.84 -8.60 19.09
CA LEU A 544 -14.15 -8.12 19.53
C LEU A 544 -15.24 -8.34 18.47
N THR A 545 -14.94 -8.06 17.19
CA THR A 545 -15.91 -8.24 16.09
C THR A 545 -16.22 -9.70 15.77
N SER A 546 -15.30 -10.65 16.03
CA SER A 546 -15.49 -12.09 15.82
C SER A 546 -16.71 -12.63 16.57
N PHE A 547 -16.93 -12.19 17.81
CA PHE A 547 -18.14 -12.53 18.57
C PHE A 547 -19.42 -12.05 17.89
N VAL A 548 -19.41 -10.84 17.31
CA VAL A 548 -20.56 -10.23 16.61
C VAL A 548 -20.80 -10.89 15.24
N LEU A 549 -19.75 -11.42 14.60
CA LEU A 549 -19.82 -12.18 13.35
C LEU A 549 -20.15 -13.67 13.53
N LEU A 550 -20.43 -14.12 14.76
CA LEU A 550 -20.66 -15.53 15.11
C LEU A 550 -19.48 -16.43 14.70
N ASP A 551 -18.26 -15.98 14.96
CA ASP A 551 -17.07 -16.78 14.64
C ASP A 551 -16.79 -17.82 15.74
N LEU A 552 -17.21 -19.06 15.49
CA LEU A 552 -17.11 -20.20 16.42
C LEU A 552 -15.69 -20.47 16.91
N ASP A 553 -14.69 -20.17 16.09
CA ASP A 553 -13.27 -20.42 16.39
C ASP A 553 -12.88 -19.56 17.61
N SER A 554 -13.34 -18.30 17.65
CA SER A 554 -13.17 -17.37 18.79
C SER A 554 -13.95 -17.75 20.05
N MET A 555 -14.96 -18.62 19.93
CA MET A 555 -15.78 -19.12 21.05
C MET A 555 -15.26 -20.45 21.61
N GLY A 556 -14.09 -20.92 21.17
CA GLY A 556 -13.46 -22.17 21.63
C GLY A 556 -14.01 -23.44 20.98
N PHE A 557 -14.80 -23.33 19.90
CA PHE A 557 -15.43 -24.49 19.26
C PHE A 557 -14.41 -25.46 18.62
N ASP A 558 -13.20 -24.99 18.31
CA ASP A 558 -12.08 -25.83 17.86
C ASP A 558 -11.79 -26.99 18.82
N CYS A 559 -12.04 -26.80 20.12
CA CYS A 559 -11.93 -27.85 21.14
C CYS A 559 -13.03 -28.93 21.08
N PHE A 560 -14.12 -28.69 20.37
CA PHE A 560 -15.21 -29.65 20.16
C PHE A 560 -15.12 -30.34 18.79
N SER A 561 -14.70 -29.63 17.74
CA SER A 561 -14.52 -30.20 16.40
C SER A 561 -13.38 -29.54 15.64
N SER A 562 -12.32 -30.32 15.41
CA SER A 562 -11.17 -29.94 14.57
C SER A 562 -11.58 -29.62 13.12
N ARG A 563 -12.62 -30.27 12.58
CA ARG A 563 -13.02 -30.15 11.17
C ARG A 563 -13.62 -28.77 10.83
N PRO A 564 -13.09 -28.03 9.82
CA PRO A 564 -13.64 -26.73 9.43
C PRO A 564 -15.02 -26.82 8.78
N SER A 565 -15.27 -27.89 8.03
CA SER A 565 -16.55 -28.18 7.37
C SER A 565 -17.72 -28.24 8.37
N THR A 566 -17.55 -28.93 9.50
CA THR A 566 -18.53 -28.99 10.61
C THR A 566 -18.85 -27.60 11.16
N ARG A 567 -17.83 -26.77 11.39
CA ARG A 567 -17.97 -25.40 11.90
C ARG A 567 -18.76 -24.52 10.95
N TYR A 568 -18.50 -24.64 9.65
CA TYR A 568 -19.27 -23.96 8.61
C TYR A 568 -20.76 -24.35 8.60
N VAL A 569 -21.06 -25.65 8.71
CA VAL A 569 -22.44 -26.17 8.75
C VAL A 569 -23.20 -25.61 9.95
N ILE A 570 -22.60 -25.56 11.15
CA ILE A 570 -23.24 -25.02 12.35
C ILE A 570 -23.56 -23.53 12.19
N ASN A 571 -22.65 -22.76 11.60
CA ASN A 571 -22.90 -21.35 11.27
C ASN A 571 -24.04 -21.17 10.27
N CYS A 572 -24.16 -22.05 9.27
CA CYS A 572 -25.30 -22.04 8.34
C CYS A 572 -26.64 -22.34 9.05
N LEU A 573 -26.64 -23.20 10.06
CA LEU A 573 -27.83 -23.58 10.83
C LEU A 573 -28.23 -22.57 11.91
N ALA A 574 -27.37 -21.62 12.27
CA ALA A 574 -27.62 -20.66 13.37
C ALA A 574 -28.89 -19.81 13.15
N LEU A 575 -29.10 -19.23 11.95
CA LEU A 575 -30.31 -18.46 11.65
C LEU A 575 -31.58 -19.35 11.59
N PRO A 576 -31.61 -20.49 10.87
CA PRO A 576 -32.72 -21.44 10.93
C PRO A 576 -33.08 -21.86 12.36
N ALA A 577 -32.09 -22.17 13.20
CA ALA A 577 -32.31 -22.54 14.60
C ALA A 577 -32.90 -21.38 15.41
N ALA A 578 -32.41 -20.14 15.23
CA ALA A 578 -32.97 -18.95 15.88
C ALA A 578 -34.44 -18.69 15.47
N MET A 579 -34.79 -18.91 14.19
CA MET A 579 -36.17 -18.79 13.72
C MET A 579 -37.09 -19.86 14.32
N LEU A 580 -36.64 -21.12 14.33
CA LEU A 580 -37.36 -22.23 14.96
C LEU A 580 -37.53 -22.02 16.47
N TRP A 581 -36.52 -21.46 17.15
CA TRP A 581 -36.60 -21.13 18.58
C TRP A 581 -37.64 -20.05 18.87
N ILE A 582 -37.70 -18.98 18.09
CA ILE A 582 -38.73 -17.93 18.24
C ILE A 582 -40.14 -18.51 18.00
N LEU A 583 -40.30 -19.37 17.00
CA LEU A 583 -41.57 -20.07 16.73
C LEU A 583 -41.96 -20.98 17.91
N LEU A 584 -41.02 -21.76 18.44
CA LEU A 584 -41.23 -22.63 19.61
C LEU A 584 -41.62 -21.81 20.84
N CYS A 585 -40.91 -20.71 21.14
CA CYS A 585 -41.30 -19.77 22.19
C CYS A 585 -42.72 -19.21 21.96
N GLY A 586 -43.07 -18.89 20.72
CA GLY A 586 -44.41 -18.45 20.33
C GLY A 586 -45.51 -19.47 20.65
N VAL A 587 -45.27 -20.75 20.34
CA VAL A 587 -46.17 -21.87 20.65
C VAL A 587 -46.26 -22.10 22.16
N LEU A 588 -45.13 -22.23 22.85
CA LEU A 588 -45.06 -22.45 24.30
C LEU A 588 -45.70 -21.29 25.08
N SER A 589 -45.59 -20.05 24.58
CA SER A 589 -46.21 -18.88 25.21
C SER A 589 -47.74 -18.95 25.30
N GLN A 590 -48.41 -19.74 24.45
CA GLN A 590 -49.87 -19.90 24.50
C GLN A 590 -50.33 -20.65 25.77
N MET A 591 -49.44 -21.49 26.33
CA MET A 591 -49.65 -22.20 27.60
C MET A 591 -49.48 -21.29 28.83
N LEU A 592 -48.95 -20.07 28.66
CA LEU A 592 -48.74 -19.11 29.74
C LEU A 592 -49.95 -18.15 29.93
N PRO A 593 -50.04 -17.47 31.09
CA PRO A 593 -51.05 -16.45 31.34
C PRO A 593 -51.06 -15.35 30.26
N HIS A 594 -52.22 -14.72 30.04
CA HIS A 594 -52.45 -13.76 28.94
C HIS A 594 -51.42 -12.62 28.83
N ARG A 595 -50.73 -12.25 29.92
CA ARG A 595 -49.66 -11.23 29.93
C ARG A 595 -48.38 -11.66 29.18
N PHE A 596 -48.13 -12.95 29.02
CA PHE A 596 -46.93 -13.53 28.41
C PHE A 596 -47.16 -14.15 27.02
N ARG A 597 -48.37 -14.03 26.45
CA ARG A 597 -48.70 -14.64 25.15
C ARG A 597 -48.12 -13.85 23.98
N PHE A 598 -47.49 -14.56 23.04
CA PHE A 598 -46.97 -13.95 21.82
C PHE A 598 -48.12 -13.72 20.83
N GLN A 599 -48.19 -12.52 20.26
CA GLN A 599 -49.17 -12.15 19.23
C GLN A 599 -48.56 -12.42 17.84
N PRO A 600 -49.24 -13.14 16.91
CA PRO A 600 -48.65 -13.55 15.64
C PRO A 600 -48.03 -12.43 14.80
N ALA A 601 -48.71 -11.27 14.69
CA ALA A 601 -48.18 -10.13 13.93
C ALA A 601 -46.91 -9.55 14.57
N LYS A 602 -46.86 -9.43 15.90
CA LYS A 602 -45.68 -8.94 16.64
C LYS A 602 -44.52 -9.94 16.57
N MET A 603 -44.81 -11.24 16.68
CA MET A 603 -43.83 -12.32 16.54
C MET A 603 -43.20 -12.30 15.14
N LEU A 604 -44.01 -12.17 14.08
CA LEU A 604 -43.52 -12.06 12.71
C LEU A 604 -42.65 -10.81 12.51
N SER A 605 -43.00 -9.68 13.13
CA SER A 605 -42.12 -8.50 13.14
C SER A 605 -40.82 -8.72 13.92
N THR A 606 -40.84 -9.48 15.03
CA THR A 606 -39.62 -9.85 15.77
C THR A 606 -38.73 -10.77 14.93
N MET A 607 -39.28 -11.76 14.24
CA MET A 607 -38.53 -12.61 13.30
C MET A 607 -37.90 -11.79 12.18
N GLY A 608 -38.68 -10.91 11.53
CA GLY A 608 -38.17 -10.00 10.49
C GLY A 608 -37.06 -9.07 10.98
N GLN A 609 -37.16 -8.57 12.23
CA GLN A 609 -36.10 -7.78 12.87
C GLN A 609 -34.81 -8.59 13.06
N VAL A 610 -34.91 -9.84 13.52
CA VAL A 610 -33.75 -10.73 13.71
C VAL A 610 -33.12 -11.06 12.35
N CYS A 611 -33.90 -11.40 11.32
CA CYS A 611 -33.41 -11.59 9.96
C CYS A 611 -32.70 -10.35 9.41
N GLN A 612 -33.23 -9.14 9.66
CA GLN A 612 -32.59 -7.90 9.21
C GLN A 612 -31.25 -7.61 9.91
N VAL A 613 -31.16 -7.85 11.23
CA VAL A 613 -29.91 -7.64 12.00
C VAL A 613 -28.85 -8.70 11.69
N THR A 614 -29.27 -9.93 11.37
CA THR A 614 -28.37 -11.04 11.01
C THR A 614 -28.04 -11.09 9.52
N PHE A 615 -28.74 -10.35 8.66
CA PHE A 615 -28.56 -10.38 7.20
C PHE A 615 -27.10 -10.23 6.76
N THR A 616 -26.37 -9.29 7.37
CA THR A 616 -24.93 -9.05 7.12
C THR A 616 -24.06 -10.25 7.52
N ILE A 617 -24.30 -10.84 8.70
CA ILE A 617 -23.56 -12.01 9.19
C ILE A 617 -23.81 -13.22 8.27
N VAL A 618 -25.08 -13.47 7.94
CA VAL A 618 -25.46 -14.60 7.09
C VAL A 618 -24.99 -14.39 5.65
N SER A 619 -24.89 -13.15 5.16
CA SER A 619 -24.25 -12.85 3.87
C SER A 619 -22.76 -13.20 3.88
N LYS A 620 -22.02 -12.86 4.94
CA LYS A 620 -20.61 -13.27 5.13
C LYS A 620 -20.47 -14.79 5.16
N ILE A 621 -21.32 -15.48 5.92
CA ILE A 621 -21.31 -16.96 5.99
C ILE A 621 -21.61 -17.55 4.60
N ALA A 622 -22.63 -17.06 3.90
CA ALA A 622 -23.03 -17.60 2.61
C ALA A 622 -21.97 -17.41 1.51
N LEU A 623 -21.20 -16.32 1.56
CA LEU A 623 -20.12 -16.02 0.62
C LEU A 623 -18.75 -16.59 1.04
N THR A 624 -18.57 -17.04 2.29
CA THR A 624 -17.28 -17.60 2.77
C THR A 624 -16.72 -18.70 1.84
N PRO A 625 -17.49 -19.68 1.32
CA PRO A 625 -17.00 -20.71 0.39
C PRO A 625 -16.53 -20.19 -0.97
N MET A 626 -16.87 -18.94 -1.32
CA MET A 626 -16.53 -18.30 -2.60
C MET A 626 -15.27 -17.42 -2.50
N MET A 627 -14.76 -17.19 -1.29
CA MET A 627 -13.55 -16.41 -1.04
C MET A 627 -12.31 -17.29 -1.21
N CYS A 628 -11.97 -17.63 -2.46
CA CYS A 628 -10.83 -18.47 -2.81
C CYS A 628 -9.65 -17.61 -3.32
N TYR A 629 -8.44 -17.87 -2.85
CA TYR A 629 -7.21 -17.18 -3.27
C TYR A 629 -6.23 -18.16 -3.91
N ARG A 630 -5.38 -17.67 -4.81
CA ARG A 630 -4.44 -18.49 -5.59
C ARG A 630 -3.12 -18.72 -4.86
N HIS A 631 -2.70 -19.98 -4.85
CA HIS A 631 -1.36 -20.41 -4.47
C HIS A 631 -0.41 -20.38 -5.68
N PRO A 632 0.92 -20.23 -5.47
CA PRO A 632 1.91 -20.28 -6.55
C PRO A 632 1.86 -21.54 -7.41
N ASN A 633 1.50 -22.69 -6.82
CA ASN A 633 1.33 -23.97 -7.54
C ASN A 633 0.10 -24.01 -8.48
N GLY A 634 -0.70 -22.94 -8.55
CA GLY A 634 -1.90 -22.84 -9.39
C GLY A 634 -3.20 -23.31 -8.73
N GLN A 635 -3.14 -23.98 -7.57
CA GLN A 635 -4.32 -24.34 -6.80
C GLN A 635 -4.93 -23.13 -6.10
N MET A 636 -6.16 -23.26 -5.63
CA MET A 636 -6.86 -22.20 -4.89
C MET A 636 -7.20 -22.67 -3.47
N GLY A 637 -6.74 -21.94 -2.46
CA GLY A 637 -7.07 -22.17 -1.05
C GLY A 637 -8.26 -21.31 -0.61
N LEU A 638 -9.02 -21.77 0.38
CA LEU A 638 -10.15 -21.00 0.94
C LEU A 638 -9.67 -19.97 1.97
N LEU A 639 -10.01 -18.69 1.80
CA LEU A 639 -9.43 -17.57 2.58
C LEU A 639 -9.54 -17.74 4.10
N LYS A 640 -10.71 -18.14 4.62
CA LYS A 640 -10.88 -18.37 6.07
C LYS A 640 -10.27 -19.69 6.54
N TYR A 641 -10.46 -20.76 5.76
CA TYR A 641 -10.03 -22.11 6.13
C TYR A 641 -8.98 -22.56 5.12
N ASN A 642 -7.78 -21.98 5.24
CA ASN A 642 -6.70 -22.04 4.25
C ASN A 642 -6.26 -23.46 3.85
N GLY A 643 -6.53 -24.48 4.67
CA GLY A 643 -6.30 -25.89 4.34
C GLY A 643 -7.39 -26.61 3.57
N ILE A 644 -8.47 -25.92 3.19
CA ILE A 644 -9.48 -26.43 2.26
C ILE A 644 -9.16 -25.90 0.87
N LEU A 645 -8.75 -26.79 -0.05
CA LEU A 645 -8.57 -26.47 -1.46
C LEU A 645 -9.95 -26.35 -2.16
N CYS A 646 -10.16 -25.22 -2.82
CA CYS A 646 -11.38 -24.89 -3.54
C CYS A 646 -11.53 -25.75 -4.80
N PHE A 647 -12.75 -26.25 -5.04
CA PHE A 647 -13.15 -27.08 -6.19
C PHE A 647 -12.46 -28.46 -6.33
N GLU A 648 -11.37 -28.72 -5.61
CA GLU A 648 -10.73 -30.05 -5.54
C GLU A 648 -11.25 -30.90 -4.37
N SER A 649 -11.51 -30.28 -3.21
CA SER A 649 -11.92 -31.01 -2.01
C SER A 649 -13.43 -31.27 -1.94
N GLY A 650 -13.81 -32.48 -1.53
CA GLY A 650 -15.22 -32.82 -1.26
C GLY A 650 -15.84 -32.00 -0.14
N GLU A 651 -15.04 -31.51 0.82
CA GLU A 651 -15.50 -30.58 1.86
C GLU A 651 -15.91 -29.22 1.28
N HIS A 652 -15.11 -28.66 0.37
CA HIS A 652 -15.44 -27.39 -0.30
C HIS A 652 -16.75 -27.48 -1.07
N ALA A 653 -16.99 -28.59 -1.79
CA ALA A 653 -18.23 -28.79 -2.54
C ALA A 653 -19.49 -28.73 -1.65
N VAL A 654 -19.46 -29.33 -0.45
CA VAL A 654 -20.56 -29.27 0.52
C VAL A 654 -20.73 -27.85 1.06
N MET A 655 -19.63 -27.18 1.40
CA MET A 655 -19.67 -25.79 1.88
C MET A 655 -20.24 -24.85 0.82
N PHE A 656 -19.81 -24.98 -0.43
CA PHE A 656 -20.29 -24.18 -1.56
C PHE A 656 -21.79 -24.38 -1.81
N ALA A 657 -22.28 -25.62 -1.81
CA ALA A 657 -23.70 -25.92 -1.98
C ALA A 657 -24.57 -25.28 -0.87
N LEU A 658 -24.12 -25.34 0.39
CA LEU A 658 -24.80 -24.70 1.52
C LEU A 658 -24.74 -23.17 1.42
N GLY A 659 -23.60 -22.60 1.01
CA GLY A 659 -23.45 -21.16 0.78
C GLY A 659 -24.41 -20.63 -0.29
N VAL A 660 -24.54 -21.34 -1.41
CA VAL A 660 -25.52 -21.02 -2.47
C VAL A 660 -26.96 -21.14 -1.95
N ALA A 661 -27.29 -22.17 -1.16
CA ALA A 661 -28.63 -22.30 -0.57
C ALA A 661 -28.96 -21.14 0.38
N LEU A 662 -27.99 -20.68 1.20
CA LEU A 662 -28.14 -19.49 2.03
C LEU A 662 -28.29 -18.21 1.19
N LEU A 663 -27.52 -18.03 0.11
CA LEU A 663 -27.67 -16.89 -0.81
C LEU A 663 -29.07 -16.84 -1.45
N CYS A 664 -29.62 -17.98 -1.84
CA CYS A 664 -30.99 -18.09 -2.33
C CYS A 664 -32.02 -17.65 -1.27
N LEU A 665 -31.85 -18.10 -0.01
CA LEU A 665 -32.70 -17.70 1.11
C LEU A 665 -32.64 -16.19 1.40
N LEU A 666 -31.42 -15.61 1.42
CA LEU A 666 -31.21 -14.17 1.60
C LEU A 666 -31.82 -13.35 0.46
N SER A 667 -31.65 -13.82 -0.79
CA SER A 667 -32.22 -13.18 -1.98
C SER A 667 -33.75 -13.20 -1.96
N ALA A 668 -34.35 -14.31 -1.55
CA ALA A 668 -35.80 -14.44 -1.35
C ALA A 668 -36.31 -13.51 -0.23
N PHE A 669 -35.60 -13.39 0.89
CA PHE A 669 -35.93 -12.45 1.96
C PHE A 669 -35.82 -10.99 1.52
N LEU A 670 -34.74 -10.62 0.82
CA LEU A 670 -34.55 -9.29 0.26
C LEU A 670 -35.67 -8.94 -0.73
N ALA A 671 -36.00 -9.84 -1.66
CA ALA A 671 -37.11 -9.68 -2.60
C ALA A 671 -38.45 -9.51 -1.86
N ALA A 672 -38.72 -10.31 -0.82
CA ALA A 672 -39.90 -10.16 0.01
C ALA A 672 -39.95 -8.79 0.72
N CYS A 673 -38.84 -8.31 1.29
CA CYS A 673 -38.75 -6.99 1.91
C CYS A 673 -38.97 -5.85 0.89
N LEU A 674 -38.40 -5.94 -0.31
CA LEU A 674 -38.62 -4.96 -1.38
C LEU A 674 -40.09 -4.94 -1.85
N LEU A 675 -40.70 -6.11 -2.06
CA LEU A 675 -42.12 -6.24 -2.42
C LEU A 675 -43.05 -5.73 -1.32
N LEU A 676 -42.72 -5.96 -0.04
CA LEU A 676 -43.45 -5.43 1.11
C LEU A 676 -43.30 -3.91 1.22
N ALA A 677 -42.09 -3.35 1.05
CA ALA A 677 -41.87 -1.90 1.06
C ALA A 677 -42.60 -1.18 -0.09
N TRP A 678 -42.61 -1.77 -1.28
CA TRP A 678 -43.37 -1.28 -2.44
C TRP A 678 -44.88 -1.31 -2.19
N ARG A 679 -45.40 -2.41 -1.64
CA ARG A 679 -46.85 -2.58 -1.42
C ARG A 679 -47.36 -1.99 -0.10
N ALA A 680 -46.49 -1.59 0.83
CA ALA A 680 -46.89 -1.04 2.14
C ALA A 680 -47.92 0.10 2.05
N PRO A 681 -47.81 1.10 1.14
CA PRO A 681 -48.81 2.15 1.01
C PRO A 681 -50.20 1.61 0.61
N LEU A 682 -50.25 0.61 -0.28
CA LEU A 682 -51.49 -0.03 -0.72
C LEU A 682 -52.10 -0.92 0.37
N MET A 683 -51.27 -1.51 1.22
CA MET A 683 -51.73 -2.32 2.36
C MET A 683 -52.29 -1.46 3.49
N ALA A 684 -51.70 -0.28 3.72
CA ALA A 684 -52.22 0.70 4.69
C ALA A 684 -53.63 1.17 4.34
N GLN A 685 -53.87 1.51 3.06
CA GLN A 685 -55.18 1.97 2.56
C GLN A 685 -56.30 0.93 2.63
N ARG A 686 -55.98 -0.36 2.84
CA ARG A 686 -56.97 -1.45 2.96
C ARG A 686 -57.25 -1.83 4.42
N SER A 687 -56.91 -0.95 5.37
CA SER A 687 -57.11 -1.10 6.82
C SER A 687 -56.63 -2.44 7.39
N LYS A 688 -55.58 -3.04 6.80
CA LYS A 688 -54.98 -4.30 7.26
C LYS A 688 -54.01 -4.07 8.43
N ALA A 689 -54.52 -3.60 9.55
CA ALA A 689 -53.73 -3.22 10.74
C ALA A 689 -52.74 -4.32 11.19
N HIS A 690 -53.17 -5.59 11.21
CA HIS A 690 -52.28 -6.72 11.53
C HIS A 690 -51.10 -6.90 10.57
N VAL A 691 -51.30 -6.59 9.28
CA VAL A 691 -50.23 -6.70 8.26
C VAL A 691 -49.22 -5.56 8.43
N LEU A 692 -49.69 -4.33 8.67
CA LEU A 692 -48.83 -3.19 9.01
C LEU A 692 -48.01 -3.47 10.29
N GLN A 693 -48.65 -4.07 11.31
CA GLN A 693 -47.98 -4.46 12.55
C GLN A 693 -46.89 -5.51 12.32
N SER A 694 -47.09 -6.48 11.39
CA SER A 694 -46.06 -7.46 11.05
C SER A 694 -44.86 -6.91 10.27
N MET A 695 -45.03 -5.81 9.52
CA MET A 695 -43.92 -5.13 8.82
C MET A 695 -43.28 -4.00 9.64
N ARG A 696 -43.60 -3.88 10.94
CA ARG A 696 -43.09 -2.82 11.82
C ARG A 696 -41.55 -2.79 11.88
N PHE A 697 -40.88 -3.94 11.78
CA PHE A 697 -39.41 -4.01 11.68
C PHE A 697 -38.87 -3.21 10.49
N LEU A 698 -39.54 -3.28 9.34
CA LEU A 698 -39.11 -2.70 8.07
C LEU A 698 -39.37 -1.20 7.98
N ILE A 699 -40.58 -0.75 8.37
CA ILE A 699 -41.03 0.64 8.19
C ILE A 699 -41.03 1.49 9.48
N GLY A 700 -41.09 0.86 10.65
CA GLY A 700 -41.43 1.55 11.92
C GLY A 700 -40.40 2.55 12.43
N ARG A 701 -39.15 2.45 11.99
CA ARG A 701 -37.99 3.26 12.43
C ARG A 701 -37.69 4.48 11.52
N PHE A 702 -38.29 4.54 10.34
CA PHE A 702 -38.00 5.54 9.31
C PHE A 702 -39.12 6.58 9.17
N ARG A 703 -38.79 7.76 8.64
CA ARG A 703 -39.76 8.83 8.36
C ARG A 703 -40.83 8.38 7.37
N GLU A 704 -42.02 8.98 7.49
CA GLU A 704 -43.15 8.71 6.59
C GLU A 704 -42.89 9.07 5.13
N ASP A 705 -41.90 9.91 4.84
CA ASP A 705 -41.46 10.23 3.48
C ASP A 705 -40.51 9.14 2.89
N HIS A 706 -39.88 8.33 3.75
CA HIS A 706 -38.75 7.44 3.42
C HIS A 706 -38.91 6.03 4.02
N TRP A 707 -40.15 5.52 4.11
CA TRP A 707 -40.47 4.20 4.70
C TRP A 707 -39.72 3.02 4.07
N TRP A 708 -39.33 3.16 2.79
CA TRP A 708 -38.63 2.14 2.01
C TRP A 708 -37.16 1.95 2.41
N PHE A 709 -36.56 2.88 3.16
CA PHE A 709 -35.13 2.83 3.51
C PHE A 709 -34.76 1.57 4.32
N GLY A 710 -35.71 1.01 5.08
CA GLY A 710 -35.52 -0.26 5.78
C GLY A 710 -35.17 -1.46 4.87
N ALA A 711 -35.65 -1.45 3.62
CA ALA A 711 -35.27 -2.46 2.62
C ALA A 711 -33.94 -2.11 1.94
N ALA A 712 -33.66 -0.82 1.74
CA ALA A 712 -32.39 -0.33 1.16
C ALA A 712 -31.16 -0.57 2.05
N LEU A 713 -31.36 -0.78 3.36
CA LEU A 713 -30.30 -1.16 4.30
C LEU A 713 -29.78 -2.60 4.08
N LEU A 714 -30.61 -3.52 3.57
CA LEU A 714 -30.26 -4.95 3.49
C LEU A 714 -29.11 -5.23 2.51
N PRO A 715 -29.09 -4.72 1.25
CA PRO A 715 -28.01 -5.00 0.30
C PRO A 715 -26.62 -4.63 0.77
N ARG A 716 -26.46 -3.66 1.69
CA ARG A 716 -25.16 -3.18 2.17
C ARG A 716 -24.28 -4.33 2.69
N GLY A 717 -24.81 -5.19 3.56
CA GLY A 717 -24.05 -6.30 4.14
C GLY A 717 -23.60 -7.33 3.09
N LEU A 718 -24.48 -7.62 2.13
CA LEU A 718 -24.19 -8.52 1.00
C LEU A 718 -23.12 -7.94 0.08
N LEU A 719 -23.22 -6.66 -0.28
CA LEU A 719 -22.25 -5.99 -1.17
C LEU A 719 -20.85 -5.90 -0.53
N LEU A 720 -20.76 -5.66 0.78
CA LEU A 720 -19.48 -5.68 1.51
C LEU A 720 -18.82 -7.06 1.48
N SER A 721 -19.57 -8.14 1.71
CA SER A 721 -19.04 -9.50 1.62
C SER A 721 -18.72 -9.92 0.17
N LEU A 722 -19.50 -9.45 -0.80
CA LEU A 722 -19.29 -9.74 -2.23
C LEU A 722 -18.01 -9.09 -2.77
N ALA A 723 -17.69 -7.87 -2.32
CA ALA A 723 -16.43 -7.18 -2.65
C ALA A 723 -15.18 -8.01 -2.32
N ILE A 724 -15.21 -8.76 -1.21
CA ILE A 724 -14.11 -9.64 -0.79
C ILE A 724 -14.03 -10.89 -1.67
N ALA A 725 -15.18 -11.50 -2.00
CA ALA A 725 -15.25 -12.70 -2.84
C ALA A 725 -14.88 -12.42 -4.32
N LEU A 726 -15.13 -11.21 -4.83
CA LEU A 726 -14.83 -10.86 -6.23
C LEU A 726 -13.34 -10.59 -6.50
N ALA A 727 -12.56 -10.21 -5.48
CA ALA A 727 -11.19 -9.72 -5.64
C ALA A 727 -10.21 -10.32 -4.61
N THR A 728 -10.35 -11.60 -4.28
CA THR A 728 -9.63 -12.25 -3.17
C THR A 728 -8.10 -12.19 -3.28
N ASP A 729 -7.55 -12.27 -4.49
CA ASP A 729 -6.12 -12.14 -4.78
C ASP A 729 -5.59 -10.69 -4.74
N HIS A 730 -6.47 -9.69 -4.62
CA HIS A 730 -6.15 -8.27 -4.81
C HIS A 730 -6.72 -7.40 -3.66
N PRO A 731 -6.06 -7.36 -2.48
CA PRO A 731 -6.59 -6.67 -1.29
C PRO A 731 -6.85 -5.16 -1.52
N TYR A 732 -6.07 -4.50 -2.38
CA TYR A 732 -6.31 -3.10 -2.76
C TYR A 732 -7.65 -2.91 -3.51
N ILE A 733 -8.02 -3.85 -4.39
CA ILE A 733 -9.30 -3.81 -5.10
C ILE A 733 -10.45 -4.08 -4.12
N GLN A 734 -10.27 -5.02 -3.17
CA GLN A 734 -11.25 -5.25 -2.10
C GLN A 734 -11.52 -3.97 -1.29
N MET A 735 -10.46 -3.26 -0.85
CA MET A 735 -10.59 -2.00 -0.11
C MET A 735 -11.32 -0.92 -0.92
N ILE A 736 -11.00 -0.75 -2.20
CA ILE A 736 -11.68 0.22 -3.08
C ILE A 736 -13.18 -0.12 -3.24
N LEU A 737 -13.51 -1.39 -3.51
CA LEU A 737 -14.89 -1.84 -3.64
C LEU A 737 -15.69 -1.65 -2.34
N ILE A 738 -15.09 -1.97 -1.19
CA ILE A 738 -15.69 -1.74 0.13
C ILE A 738 -15.92 -0.24 0.37
N ALA A 739 -14.91 0.60 0.12
CA ALA A 739 -15.02 2.05 0.28
C ALA A 739 -16.14 2.64 -0.60
N LEU A 740 -16.26 2.20 -1.85
CA LEU A 740 -17.36 2.58 -2.75
C LEU A 740 -18.73 2.17 -2.22
N VAL A 741 -18.88 0.95 -1.69
CA VAL A 741 -20.16 0.48 -1.10
C VAL A 741 -20.55 1.33 0.12
N VAL A 742 -19.61 1.64 1.02
CA VAL A 742 -19.89 2.48 2.20
C VAL A 742 -20.16 3.94 1.79
N LEU A 743 -19.43 4.48 0.81
CA LEU A 743 -19.62 5.84 0.30
C LEU A 743 -20.99 6.00 -0.38
N CYS A 744 -21.40 5.06 -1.22
CA CYS A 744 -22.72 5.05 -1.84
C CYS A 744 -23.84 5.00 -0.77
N TYR A 745 -23.68 4.16 0.26
CA TYR A 745 -24.60 4.15 1.40
C TYR A 745 -24.67 5.51 2.11
N LEU A 746 -23.51 6.10 2.42
CA LEU A 746 -23.40 7.39 3.11
C LEU A 746 -24.06 8.52 2.30
N ILE A 747 -23.87 8.56 0.98
CA ILE A 747 -24.51 9.55 0.10
C ILE A 747 -26.04 9.42 0.15
N ILE A 748 -26.58 8.19 0.01
CA ILE A 748 -28.04 7.97 0.07
C ILE A 748 -28.59 8.38 1.44
N GLN A 749 -27.87 8.06 2.51
CA GLN A 749 -28.23 8.41 3.89
C GLN A 749 -28.25 9.93 4.11
N LEU A 750 -27.21 10.65 3.68
CA LEU A 750 -27.06 12.10 3.81
C LEU A 750 -28.04 12.90 2.94
N VAL A 751 -28.47 12.34 1.80
CA VAL A 751 -29.49 12.96 0.94
C VAL A 751 -30.91 12.75 1.48
N THR A 752 -31.20 11.59 2.08
CA THR A 752 -32.58 11.23 2.47
C THR A 752 -32.96 11.54 3.91
N TRP A 753 -31.98 11.62 4.84
CA TRP A 753 -32.21 11.75 6.29
C TRP A 753 -33.35 10.85 6.79
N PRO A 754 -33.25 9.52 6.58
CA PRO A 754 -34.39 8.61 6.62
C PRO A 754 -34.86 8.29 8.04
N TRP A 755 -34.02 8.46 9.07
CA TRP A 755 -34.37 8.12 10.45
C TRP A 755 -35.33 9.15 11.06
N LYS A 756 -36.27 8.68 11.89
CA LYS A 756 -37.29 9.55 12.53
C LYS A 756 -36.71 10.63 13.45
N LEU A 757 -35.53 10.41 14.02
CA LEU A 757 -34.87 11.35 14.94
C LEU A 757 -33.64 11.96 14.24
N PRO A 758 -33.47 13.30 14.21
CA PRO A 758 -32.29 13.95 13.63
C PRO A 758 -30.96 13.42 14.19
N ALA A 759 -30.89 13.18 15.51
CA ALA A 759 -29.72 12.62 16.17
C ALA A 759 -29.31 11.23 15.63
N LEU A 760 -30.28 10.39 15.22
CA LEU A 760 -29.98 9.08 14.60
C LEU A 760 -29.39 9.24 13.19
N ASN A 761 -29.84 10.24 12.42
CA ASN A 761 -29.24 10.54 11.12
C ASN A 761 -27.80 11.03 11.26
N PHE A 762 -27.52 11.91 12.23
CA PHE A 762 -26.16 12.36 12.51
C PHE A 762 -25.25 11.21 12.96
N PHE A 763 -25.74 10.31 13.81
CA PHE A 763 -24.97 9.18 14.33
C PHE A 763 -24.62 8.14 13.24
N ASP A 764 -25.58 7.78 12.38
CA ASP A 764 -25.37 6.89 11.23
C ASP A 764 -24.43 7.52 10.18
N ALA A 765 -24.54 8.83 9.95
CA ALA A 765 -23.61 9.58 9.11
C ALA A 765 -22.18 9.58 9.68
N ALA A 766 -22.02 9.80 11.00
CA ALA A 766 -20.72 9.79 11.67
C ALA A 766 -20.06 8.40 11.61
N ILE A 767 -20.83 7.32 11.82
CA ILE A 767 -20.36 5.94 11.64
C ILE A 767 -19.92 5.70 10.20
N GLY A 768 -20.74 6.10 9.22
CA GLY A 768 -20.42 5.91 7.80
C GLY A 768 -19.16 6.66 7.37
N ALA A 769 -19.06 7.94 7.73
CA ALA A 769 -17.90 8.79 7.43
C ALA A 769 -16.62 8.25 8.09
N ALA A 770 -16.70 7.79 9.34
CA ALA A 770 -15.54 7.22 10.02
C ALA A 770 -15.09 5.88 9.43
N LEU A 771 -16.01 5.00 9.02
CA LEU A 771 -15.63 3.78 8.29
C LEU A 771 -14.94 4.10 6.96
N VAL A 772 -15.42 5.11 6.23
CA VAL A 772 -14.77 5.59 5.00
C VAL A 772 -13.37 6.15 5.29
N MET A 773 -13.22 7.01 6.30
CA MET A 773 -11.92 7.53 6.74
C MET A 773 -10.95 6.40 7.10
N ILE A 774 -11.41 5.41 7.87
CA ILE A 774 -10.62 4.23 8.25
C ILE A 774 -10.17 3.45 7.01
N MET A 775 -11.03 3.28 5.99
CA MET A 775 -10.66 2.62 4.73
C MET A 775 -9.67 3.44 3.89
N PHE A 776 -9.74 4.77 3.89
CA PHE A 776 -8.74 5.60 3.21
C PHE A 776 -7.39 5.60 3.94
N ILE A 777 -7.40 5.68 5.27
CA ILE A 777 -6.19 5.54 6.10
C ILE A 777 -5.56 4.16 5.87
N PHE A 778 -6.35 3.07 5.89
CA PHE A 778 -5.83 1.72 5.65
C PHE A 778 -5.40 1.46 4.19
N GLY A 779 -6.10 2.05 3.21
CA GLY A 779 -5.68 2.04 1.81
C GLY A 779 -4.38 2.79 1.53
N ALA A 780 -4.02 3.76 2.39
CA ALA A 780 -2.77 4.52 2.27
C ALA A 780 -1.52 3.74 2.72
N PHE A 781 -1.63 2.60 3.44
CA PHE A 781 -0.48 1.74 3.78
C PHE A 781 0.01 0.91 2.57
N ALA A 782 0.21 1.57 1.43
CA ALA A 782 1.07 1.04 0.38
C ALA A 782 2.48 0.77 0.98
N PRO A 783 3.23 -0.22 0.47
CA PRO A 783 4.54 -0.59 1.02
C PRO A 783 5.63 0.51 0.94
N ALA A 784 5.31 1.68 0.38
CA ALA A 784 6.16 2.87 0.31
C ALA A 784 6.07 3.80 1.54
N VAL A 785 5.19 3.52 2.52
CA VAL A 785 5.05 4.37 3.72
C VAL A 785 6.09 3.99 4.79
N SER A 786 6.79 5.00 5.32
CA SER A 786 7.78 4.83 6.40
C SER A 786 7.15 4.24 7.66
N THR A 787 7.95 3.56 8.50
CA THR A 787 7.51 2.99 9.78
C THR A 787 6.80 4.02 10.66
N GLU A 788 7.42 5.19 10.85
CA GLU A 788 6.88 6.28 11.66
C GLU A 788 5.54 6.83 11.14
N MET A 789 5.39 7.00 9.83
CA MET A 789 4.13 7.44 9.23
C MET A 789 3.04 6.36 9.40
N ARG A 790 3.40 5.07 9.28
CA ARG A 790 2.49 3.94 9.55
C ARG A 790 2.02 3.95 11.01
N ASP A 791 2.89 4.20 11.97
CA ASP A 791 2.52 4.20 13.39
C ASP A 791 1.59 5.39 13.71
N ASN A 792 1.89 6.57 13.18
CA ASN A 792 1.03 7.76 13.29
C ASN A 792 -0.36 7.57 12.66
N LEU A 793 -0.44 6.97 11.47
CA LEU A 793 -1.71 6.66 10.80
C LEU A 793 -2.52 5.60 11.59
N THR A 794 -1.84 4.60 12.15
CA THR A 794 -2.46 3.56 13.00
C THR A 794 -3.02 4.17 14.28
N MET A 795 -2.28 5.08 14.92
CA MET A 795 -2.76 5.84 16.08
C MET A 795 -3.96 6.73 15.76
N MET A 796 -3.98 7.40 14.60
CA MET A 796 -5.16 8.18 14.17
C MET A 796 -6.38 7.29 13.94
N ALA A 797 -6.22 6.11 13.31
CA ALA A 797 -7.29 5.14 13.15
C ALA A 797 -7.83 4.62 14.51
N LEU A 798 -6.94 4.32 15.46
CA LEU A 798 -7.29 3.92 16.83
C LEU A 798 -8.08 5.01 17.56
N VAL A 799 -7.65 6.27 17.50
CA VAL A 799 -8.37 7.41 18.11
C VAL A 799 -9.77 7.55 17.52
N LEU A 800 -9.93 7.41 16.19
CA LEU A 800 -11.23 7.50 15.54
C LEU A 800 -12.16 6.36 15.99
N VAL A 801 -11.68 5.11 16.02
CA VAL A 801 -12.45 3.96 16.52
C VAL A 801 -12.83 4.15 17.99
N CYS A 802 -11.89 4.51 18.86
CA CYS A 802 -12.13 4.70 20.28
C CYS A 802 -13.14 5.83 20.55
N SER A 803 -13.06 6.97 19.84
CA SER A 803 -14.01 8.07 20.00
C SER A 803 -15.45 7.67 19.65
N LEU A 804 -15.65 6.89 18.57
CA LEU A 804 -16.95 6.31 18.25
C LEU A 804 -17.45 5.36 19.35
N GLN A 805 -16.60 4.48 19.85
CA GLN A 805 -16.99 3.53 20.92
C GLN A 805 -17.32 4.23 22.24
N VAL A 806 -16.72 5.39 22.54
CA VAL A 806 -17.12 6.22 23.70
C VAL A 806 -18.53 6.78 23.52
N VAL A 807 -18.90 7.26 22.33
CA VAL A 807 -20.28 7.74 22.06
C VAL A 807 -21.28 6.58 22.16
N VAL A 808 -20.94 5.41 21.61
CA VAL A 808 -21.72 4.18 21.75
C VAL A 808 -21.93 3.83 23.22
N LEU A 809 -20.85 3.76 24.00
CA LEU A 809 -20.89 3.39 25.41
C LEU A 809 -21.73 4.37 26.23
N ALA A 810 -21.58 5.68 25.99
CA ALA A 810 -22.41 6.71 26.62
C ALA A 810 -23.91 6.52 26.31
N MET A 811 -24.27 6.19 25.07
CA MET A 811 -25.66 5.92 24.69
C MET A 811 -26.19 4.59 25.27
N VAL A 812 -25.36 3.54 25.36
CA VAL A 812 -25.72 2.28 26.04
C VAL A 812 -25.91 2.48 27.54
N ILE A 813 -25.06 3.27 28.20
CA ILE A 813 -25.23 3.65 29.61
C ILE A 813 -26.53 4.45 29.78
N MET A 814 -26.80 5.45 28.94
CA MET A 814 -28.10 6.15 28.95
C MET A 814 -29.28 5.20 28.76
N THR A 815 -29.14 4.17 27.91
CA THR A 815 -30.16 3.13 27.71
C THR A 815 -30.40 2.31 28.98
N PHE A 816 -29.33 1.87 29.63
CA PHE A 816 -29.40 1.06 30.84
C PHE A 816 -29.98 1.86 32.01
N CYS A 817 -29.53 3.11 32.19
CA CYS A 817 -30.11 4.04 33.15
C CYS A 817 -31.59 4.33 32.85
N ALA A 818 -31.98 4.49 31.58
CA ALA A 818 -33.37 4.68 31.16
C ALA A 818 -34.27 3.46 31.43
N LEU A 819 -33.73 2.24 31.32
CA LEU A 819 -34.44 0.99 31.61
C LEU A 819 -34.59 0.75 33.12
N LEU A 820 -33.57 1.05 33.91
CA LEU A 820 -33.61 0.93 35.38
C LEU A 820 -34.47 2.02 36.02
N ASN A 821 -34.25 3.29 35.67
CA ASN A 821 -34.94 4.43 36.27
C ASN A 821 -36.15 4.90 35.44
N ARG A 822 -37.21 4.07 35.43
CA ARG A 822 -38.52 4.42 34.81
C ARG A 822 -39.10 5.77 35.26
N HIS A 823 -38.77 6.24 36.47
CA HIS A 823 -39.24 7.52 37.02
C HIS A 823 -38.28 8.71 36.82
N ALA A 824 -36.97 8.50 36.64
CA ALA A 824 -36.02 9.64 36.58
C ALA A 824 -36.11 10.44 35.29
N MET A 825 -36.59 9.85 34.19
CA MET A 825 -36.88 10.57 32.93
C MET A 825 -38.26 11.27 32.93
N GLY A 826 -38.90 11.39 34.09
CA GLY A 826 -40.19 12.05 34.28
C GLY A 826 -40.11 13.57 34.52
N SER A 827 -38.92 14.15 34.70
CA SER A 827 -38.77 15.60 34.83
C SER A 827 -38.74 16.30 33.45
N ALA A 828 -39.18 17.55 33.40
CA ALA A 828 -39.47 18.30 32.17
C ALA A 828 -38.22 18.77 31.37
N GLN A 829 -37.06 18.15 31.59
CA GLN A 829 -35.79 18.53 30.99
C GLN A 829 -35.25 17.37 30.12
N GLU A 830 -35.78 17.28 28.91
CA GLU A 830 -35.09 16.52 27.86
C GLU A 830 -33.73 17.18 27.59
N SER A 831 -32.69 16.38 27.40
CA SER A 831 -31.43 16.91 26.87
C SER A 831 -31.71 17.54 25.51
N ARG A 832 -31.25 18.79 25.29
CA ARG A 832 -31.46 19.52 24.02
C ARG A 832 -31.04 18.72 22.79
N PHE A 833 -30.14 17.75 22.97
CA PHE A 833 -29.60 16.86 21.95
C PHE A 833 -30.58 15.79 21.43
N MET A 834 -31.61 15.42 22.22
CA MET A 834 -32.61 14.40 21.83
C MET A 834 -34.04 14.94 21.74
N SER A 835 -34.27 16.21 22.07
CA SER A 835 -35.61 16.80 22.07
C SER A 835 -36.07 17.16 20.65
N LEU A 836 -37.31 16.77 20.31
CA LEU A 836 -38.02 17.21 19.10
C LEU A 836 -38.72 18.58 19.29
N GLY A 837 -38.40 19.29 20.37
CA GLY A 837 -39.13 20.45 20.88
C GLY A 837 -39.95 20.10 22.12
N THR A 838 -40.62 21.09 22.71
CA THR A 838 -41.56 20.83 23.80
C THR A 838 -42.71 19.96 23.30
N LEU A 839 -43.09 18.93 24.05
CA LEU A 839 -44.34 18.21 23.79
C LEU A 839 -45.49 19.23 23.83
N PRO A 840 -46.28 19.38 22.75
CA PRO A 840 -47.46 20.22 22.80
C PRO A 840 -48.39 19.64 23.87
N ASN A 841 -48.94 20.50 24.73
CA ASN A 841 -49.85 20.08 25.81
C ASN A 841 -50.98 19.25 25.19
N THR A 842 -51.04 17.97 25.54
CA THR A 842 -51.93 16.99 24.89
C THR A 842 -53.40 17.28 25.14
N GLN A 843 -53.75 17.90 26.28
CA GLN A 843 -55.08 18.46 26.52
C GLN A 843 -55.37 19.56 25.48
N ASN A 844 -54.52 20.59 25.42
CA ASN A 844 -54.69 21.73 24.50
C ASN A 844 -54.73 21.29 23.02
N LEU A 845 -53.94 20.28 22.63
CA LEU A 845 -54.00 19.70 21.29
C LEU A 845 -55.31 18.95 21.04
N ALA A 846 -55.81 18.18 22.01
CA ALA A 846 -57.11 17.52 21.92
C ALA A 846 -58.27 18.53 21.88
N ASP A 847 -58.23 19.57 22.72
CA ASP A 847 -59.21 20.67 22.75
C ASP A 847 -59.23 21.41 21.41
N LYS A 848 -58.05 21.70 20.82
CA LYS A 848 -57.94 22.32 19.49
C LYS A 848 -58.38 21.39 18.37
N LEU A 849 -58.13 20.08 18.45
CA LEU A 849 -58.67 19.11 17.50
C LEU A 849 -60.19 18.97 17.61
N GLY A 850 -60.75 19.07 18.82
CA GLY A 850 -62.18 19.13 19.07
C GLY A 850 -62.83 20.40 18.51
N LEU A 851 -62.25 21.57 18.78
CA LEU A 851 -62.68 22.85 18.19
C LEU A 851 -62.58 22.85 16.66
N LEU A 852 -61.49 22.32 16.11
CA LEU A 852 -61.31 22.17 14.67
C LEU A 852 -62.35 21.23 14.06
N SER A 853 -62.66 20.10 14.71
CA SER A 853 -63.70 19.19 14.20
C SER A 853 -65.10 19.81 14.28
N ALA A 854 -65.40 20.57 15.33
CA ALA A 854 -66.65 21.32 15.45
C ALA A 854 -66.78 22.37 14.32
N HIS A 855 -65.79 23.23 14.10
CA HIS A 855 -65.83 24.20 13.00
C HIS A 855 -65.84 23.55 11.60
N ILE A 856 -65.18 22.40 11.40
CA ILE A 856 -65.28 21.65 10.13
C ILE A 856 -66.70 21.12 9.92
N MET A 857 -67.44 20.81 10.99
CA MET A 857 -68.84 20.38 10.92
C MET A 857 -69.81 21.57 10.69
N ASP A 858 -69.50 22.76 11.20
CA ASP A 858 -70.28 23.99 10.97
C ASP A 858 -70.21 24.48 9.50
N ILE A 859 -69.11 24.21 8.79
CA ILE A 859 -68.94 24.61 7.38
C ILE A 859 -69.89 23.80 6.47
N PRO A 860 -70.61 24.41 5.52
CA PRO A 860 -71.44 23.72 4.53
C PRO A 860 -70.66 22.64 3.76
N ALA A 861 -71.27 21.49 3.50
CA ALA A 861 -70.59 20.33 2.92
C ALA A 861 -69.90 20.61 1.57
N GLU A 862 -70.45 21.55 0.78
CA GLU A 862 -69.92 21.97 -0.51
C GLU A 862 -68.62 22.79 -0.37
N GLU A 863 -68.55 23.71 0.59
CA GLU A 863 -67.36 24.58 0.81
C GLU A 863 -66.17 23.85 1.43
N ARG A 864 -66.40 22.79 2.23
CA ARG A 864 -65.33 21.99 2.85
C ARG A 864 -64.33 21.47 1.81
N GLY A 865 -64.83 21.07 0.64
CA GLY A 865 -64.01 20.56 -0.46
C GLY A 865 -63.10 21.64 -1.05
N ASP A 866 -63.56 22.89 -1.12
CA ASP A 866 -62.81 23.99 -1.72
C ASP A 866 -61.76 24.58 -0.78
N ILE A 867 -62.04 24.64 0.53
CA ILE A 867 -61.04 24.99 1.56
C ILE A 867 -59.88 23.98 1.52
N LEU A 868 -60.18 22.68 1.38
CA LEU A 868 -59.13 21.66 1.24
C LEU A 868 -58.34 21.80 -0.07
N LYS A 869 -58.97 22.20 -1.20
CA LYS A 869 -58.25 22.46 -2.47
C LYS A 869 -57.27 23.65 -2.39
N GLN A 870 -57.46 24.58 -1.46
CA GLN A 870 -56.56 25.73 -1.26
C GLN A 870 -55.28 25.36 -0.49
N LEU A 871 -55.25 24.23 0.22
CA LEU A 871 -54.05 23.72 0.89
C LEU A 871 -53.07 23.13 -0.12
N SER A 872 -51.76 23.22 0.17
CA SER A 872 -50.76 22.62 -0.71
C SER A 872 -50.89 21.09 -0.73
N ILE A 873 -50.43 20.47 -1.82
CA ILE A 873 -50.37 19.00 -1.94
C ILE A 873 -49.52 18.39 -0.80
N TYR A 874 -48.55 19.11 -0.25
CA TYR A 874 -47.76 18.66 0.89
C TYR A 874 -48.59 18.68 2.19
N ASP A 875 -49.30 19.76 2.46
CA ASP A 875 -50.10 19.93 3.68
C ASP A 875 -51.29 18.97 3.70
N LEU A 876 -51.96 18.79 2.56
CA LEU A 876 -53.01 17.77 2.40
C LEU A 876 -52.51 16.36 2.70
N ARG A 877 -51.30 16.01 2.23
CA ARG A 877 -50.69 14.70 2.52
C ARG A 877 -50.34 14.54 3.99
N LYS A 878 -49.81 15.58 4.64
CA LYS A 878 -49.54 15.56 6.10
C LYS A 878 -50.82 15.43 6.92
N THR A 879 -51.86 16.18 6.58
CA THR A 879 -53.17 16.09 7.24
C THR A 879 -53.77 14.69 7.06
N GLN A 880 -53.69 14.11 5.86
CA GLN A 880 -54.10 12.73 5.59
C GLN A 880 -53.31 11.71 6.43
N SER A 881 -51.98 11.86 6.56
CA SER A 881 -51.12 11.04 7.43
C SER A 881 -51.56 11.13 8.90
N VAL A 882 -51.75 12.35 9.43
CA VAL A 882 -52.13 12.58 10.84
C VAL A 882 -53.49 11.95 11.16
N ILE A 883 -54.50 12.14 10.30
CA ILE A 883 -55.82 11.52 10.46
C ILE A 883 -55.73 9.99 10.42
N SER A 884 -54.94 9.43 9.49
CA SER A 884 -54.75 7.98 9.37
C SER A 884 -53.99 7.38 10.56
N ALA A 885 -53.00 8.09 11.10
CA ALA A 885 -52.25 7.68 12.29
C ALA A 885 -53.12 7.70 13.56
N LEU A 886 -53.94 8.74 13.74
CA LEU A 886 -54.95 8.79 14.80
C LEU A 886 -55.98 7.66 14.66
N GLY A 887 -56.48 7.40 13.44
CA GLY A 887 -57.37 6.28 13.15
C GLY A 887 -56.77 4.91 13.49
N ALA A 888 -55.47 4.72 13.20
CA ALA A 888 -54.75 3.49 13.50
C ALA A 888 -54.63 3.21 15.01
N GLU A 889 -54.24 4.19 15.81
CA GLU A 889 -54.10 4.04 17.27
C GLU A 889 -55.46 3.97 17.98
N LEU A 890 -56.50 4.62 17.45
CA LEU A 890 -57.89 4.50 17.93
C LEU A 890 -58.59 3.21 17.48
N GLY A 891 -57.96 2.40 16.62
CA GLY A 891 -58.56 1.18 16.07
C GLY A 891 -59.72 1.42 15.09
N SER A 892 -59.95 2.65 14.65
CA SER A 892 -61.04 3.02 13.75
C SER A 892 -60.64 2.89 12.29
N SER A 893 -61.21 1.90 11.61
CA SER A 893 -60.93 1.63 10.19
C SER A 893 -61.50 2.68 9.22
N GLU A 894 -62.40 3.56 9.67
CA GLU A 894 -63.05 4.59 8.85
C GLU A 894 -62.20 5.86 8.70
N LEU A 895 -61.31 6.14 9.67
CA LEU A 895 -60.38 7.28 9.63
C LEU A 895 -59.14 7.01 8.76
N MET A 896 -59.01 5.83 8.16
CA MET A 896 -57.93 5.46 7.24
C MET A 896 -58.22 5.96 5.81
N LEU A 897 -57.85 7.20 5.50
CA LEU A 897 -58.14 7.83 4.21
C LEU A 897 -57.33 7.22 3.05
N SER A 898 -58.01 6.55 2.10
CA SER A 898 -57.35 5.96 0.92
C SER A 898 -56.95 7.00 -0.13
N ARG A 899 -55.77 6.83 -0.77
CA ARG A 899 -55.28 7.75 -1.82
C ARG A 899 -55.48 7.15 -3.22
N ARG A 900 -56.62 7.43 -3.87
CA ARG A 900 -56.79 7.29 -5.32
C ARG A 900 -56.57 8.63 -6.03
N VAL A 901 -55.35 8.88 -6.53
CA VAL A 901 -55.12 9.75 -7.70
C VAL A 901 -54.02 9.13 -8.53
N SER A 902 -54.28 8.92 -9.83
CA SER A 902 -53.34 8.41 -10.81
C SER A 902 -52.30 9.47 -11.20
N ILE A 903 -51.01 9.16 -11.08
CA ILE A 903 -49.93 9.96 -11.67
C ILE A 903 -49.18 9.07 -12.67
N CYS A 904 -49.64 9.10 -13.92
CA CYS A 904 -48.93 8.60 -15.10
C CYS A 904 -49.34 9.45 -16.32
N LYS A 905 -48.77 10.65 -16.41
CA LYS A 905 -48.45 11.32 -17.68
C LYS A 905 -47.14 12.09 -17.48
N THR A 906 -46.08 11.56 -18.06
CA THR A 906 -44.74 12.15 -18.07
C THR A 906 -44.65 13.27 -19.11
N SER A 907 -43.90 14.32 -18.74
CA SER A 907 -43.16 15.26 -19.60
C SER A 907 -43.67 15.52 -21.03
N SER A 908 -44.20 16.72 -21.27
CA SER A 908 -44.23 17.32 -22.60
C SER A 908 -42.92 18.04 -22.88
N PHE A 909 -42.34 17.84 -24.07
CA PHE A 909 -41.30 18.70 -24.63
C PHE A 909 -41.41 18.71 -26.16
N SER A 910 -42.12 19.68 -26.73
CA SER A 910 -41.89 20.22 -28.08
C SER A 910 -42.81 21.42 -28.37
N SER A 911 -42.27 22.28 -29.21
CA SER A 911 -42.63 23.66 -29.51
C SER A 911 -43.93 23.93 -30.29
N LEU A 912 -44.50 25.12 -30.08
CA LEU A 912 -45.06 26.05 -31.09
C LEU A 912 -46.01 25.50 -32.19
N ARG A 913 -47.32 25.79 -32.06
CA ARG A 913 -48.06 26.66 -33.02
C ARG A 913 -49.48 27.06 -32.54
N SER A 914 -49.97 28.12 -33.21
CA SER A 914 -51.17 28.97 -33.00
C SER A 914 -52.56 28.30 -32.80
N PRO A 915 -53.55 29.03 -32.24
CA PRO A 915 -54.86 28.49 -31.85
C PRO A 915 -55.94 28.53 -32.96
N LYS A 916 -57.02 27.74 -32.81
CA LYS A 916 -58.34 28.02 -33.42
C LYS A 916 -59.53 27.24 -32.78
N SER A 917 -60.45 28.02 -32.20
CA SER A 917 -61.93 27.93 -32.28
C SER A 917 -62.70 26.60 -32.07
N SER A 918 -63.37 26.53 -30.90
CA SER A 918 -64.86 26.46 -30.81
C SER A 918 -65.55 25.07 -31.01
N PRO A 919 -66.85 24.89 -30.67
CA PRO A 919 -67.26 23.75 -29.81
C PRO A 919 -68.43 22.91 -30.35
N LYS A 920 -68.82 21.85 -29.61
CA LYS A 920 -70.21 21.35 -29.38
C LYS A 920 -70.18 20.08 -28.52
N SER A 921 -70.86 20.05 -27.37
CA SER A 921 -72.24 19.53 -27.14
C SER A 921 -72.40 18.04 -27.46
N GLY A 922 -72.95 17.20 -26.60
CA GLY A 922 -73.53 17.44 -25.27
C GLY A 922 -74.19 16.14 -24.77
N ASP A 923 -74.72 16.17 -23.55
CA ASP A 923 -75.83 15.35 -23.04
C ASP A 923 -75.70 13.80 -23.07
N ALA A 924 -76.35 13.01 -22.22
CA ALA A 924 -76.73 13.13 -20.81
C ALA A 924 -77.04 11.69 -20.32
N GLU A 925 -76.70 11.36 -19.07
CA GLU A 925 -77.46 10.58 -18.06
C GLU A 925 -78.47 9.44 -18.42
N PRO A 926 -78.93 8.62 -17.44
CA PRO A 926 -78.22 7.95 -16.33
C PRO A 926 -78.71 6.47 -16.15
N ILE A 927 -78.86 6.00 -14.89
CA ILE A 927 -79.51 4.74 -14.41
C ILE A 927 -78.64 3.48 -14.60
N ASP A 928 -77.93 2.93 -13.60
CA ASP A 928 -78.30 2.43 -12.25
C ASP A 928 -79.09 1.11 -12.23
N SER A 929 -78.48 0.04 -11.69
CA SER A 929 -79.09 -0.82 -10.64
C SER A 929 -78.29 -2.11 -10.32
N SER A 930 -78.20 -2.38 -9.01
CA SER A 930 -78.10 -3.71 -8.35
C SER A 930 -77.13 -4.81 -8.86
N ARG A 931 -76.02 -4.92 -8.12
CA ARG A 931 -75.41 -6.15 -7.51
C ARG A 931 -76.33 -7.41 -7.36
N PRO A 932 -75.78 -8.60 -6.97
CA PRO A 932 -74.44 -9.20 -7.17
C PRO A 932 -74.47 -10.72 -7.50
N ASN A 933 -73.34 -11.32 -7.93
CA ASN A 933 -72.63 -12.38 -7.16
C ASN A 933 -71.45 -13.07 -7.88
N LEU A 934 -70.50 -13.52 -7.06
CA LEU A 934 -69.30 -14.27 -7.42
C LEU A 934 -69.62 -15.70 -7.92
N ARG A 935 -68.89 -16.21 -8.92
CA ARG A 935 -67.73 -17.10 -8.71
C ARG A 935 -66.95 -17.42 -10.00
N CYS A 936 -65.71 -17.88 -9.81
CA CYS A 936 -64.67 -17.99 -10.83
C CYS A 936 -64.60 -19.38 -11.50
N LEU A 937 -63.69 -19.44 -12.51
CA LEU A 937 -63.07 -20.57 -13.23
C LEU A 937 -63.66 -20.74 -14.64
N ALA A 938 -63.02 -20.25 -15.71
CA ALA A 938 -61.68 -20.53 -16.26
C ALA A 938 -61.59 -21.89 -16.96
N GLU A 939 -61.47 -21.88 -18.29
CA GLU A 939 -60.42 -22.61 -19.01
C GLU A 939 -60.22 -22.07 -20.45
N LEU A 940 -59.15 -22.56 -21.11
CA LEU A 940 -58.48 -22.00 -22.29
C LEU A 940 -58.76 -22.79 -23.59
N ASN A 941 -58.37 -22.20 -24.73
CA ASN A 941 -58.06 -22.84 -26.03
C ASN A 941 -59.26 -23.44 -26.81
N THR A 942 -59.30 -23.54 -28.14
CA THR A 942 -58.47 -23.04 -29.29
C THR A 942 -59.40 -22.95 -30.56
N GLU A 943 -59.04 -22.69 -31.83
CA GLU A 943 -57.76 -22.53 -32.57
C GLU A 943 -57.91 -21.70 -33.89
N HIS A 944 -56.80 -21.61 -34.64
CA HIS A 944 -56.67 -21.53 -36.11
C HIS A 944 -56.68 -20.20 -36.91
N GLN A 945 -55.64 -20.14 -37.76
CA GLN A 945 -55.39 -19.38 -39.01
C GLN A 945 -55.31 -17.85 -38.91
N VAL A 946 -54.14 -17.18 -39.09
CA VAL A 946 -53.11 -17.18 -40.17
C VAL A 946 -53.56 -16.43 -41.43
N VAL A 947 -52.95 -15.25 -41.67
CA VAL A 947 -52.09 -14.92 -42.85
C VAL A 947 -51.38 -13.58 -42.59
N ASP A 948 -50.06 -13.61 -42.82
CA ASP A 948 -49.09 -12.53 -43.14
C ASP A 948 -48.92 -11.27 -42.27
N SER A 949 -47.91 -11.40 -41.41
CA SER A 949 -46.76 -10.50 -41.16
C SER A 949 -46.29 -9.64 -42.37
N GLU A 950 -45.49 -8.57 -42.23
CA GLU A 950 -44.17 -8.50 -41.60
C GLU A 950 -43.68 -7.02 -41.47
N TRP A 951 -42.95 -6.68 -40.37
CA TRP A 951 -42.07 -5.52 -40.08
C TRP A 951 -42.51 -4.08 -40.49
N LEU A 952 -42.29 -3.03 -39.69
CA LEU A 952 -41.14 -2.73 -38.81
C LEU A 952 -41.58 -1.82 -37.63
#